data_AF-A0A9P1EZM2-F1
#
_entry.id   AF-A0A9P1EZM2-F1
#
_cell.length_a   1.000
_cell.length_b   1.000
_cell.length_c   1.000
_cell.angle_alpha   90.00
_cell.angle_beta   90.00
_cell.angle_gamma   90.00
#
_symmetry.space_group_name_H-M   'P 1'
#
loop_
_entity.id
_entity.type
_entity.pdbx_description
1 polymer ?
#
loop_
_entity_poly.entity_id
_entity_poly.type
_entity_poly.pdbx_seq_one_letter_code
_entity_poly.pdbx_strand_id
1 'polypeptide(L)'
;MATEKNPENRNPNHWVSRVPSLLPLYKNIVVDEKMKRTNWNRLLRKHPKLNIIRLIFKNKRRKELTYRHMAAFLVSTTFFADILGTSVMEHVNELAKCLMSSRKIYELRQLKPRGKLETLKDCSVSEEELTRLIIKIHEIFRLESHIGPSNCALIAEWALEVVFCRSLKGKMQFKYSESKISRAFRNKKVLGNGTAGSKRHIQAMVVNNLVAALCWWTLAALRQCIITIPVVRNTEIYWRHNYLTMLTKEMKEFRLRYGVRRLTNMEKQAGSHLIGSLKFGVIRHKLRPVFPRKGAKGRQKFDMFIHYKHVNAMIKWITEQNGSCTQTIHESLKKIYNFLLENKNKKVYLFTADITKCFSALNHQILSSSIENLLARTHDIHSVHGFGRGERKRFHFFCCASKTANDAKRQLQEKMDKKKVMIFDAKPVKRCSTEHLLEELRSTVFSYYFKRGKTFFKVTRGVPQGHPLSSNLAHIYLTEFEKEYWRRERRDKRLVYCRYEDDYLFCTTEPRLVQKMLEPLYVGGNPYNLTVNKEKSQRAEGDEKLVWCGVRIDLKNTHTISLTLSTDVPQYGPLSAHFDTWLDRNGYGKYDYSRLDLGTAGSFGGMSAKGLEFFDTTKDPVIFFHGNSDAALTANNFSTGWTTTVQYFLGQGYTLAHLYGTSWGDTNTTAAVERDHDCVTVYRLRKFVEAVMEYTGAKQVNIISHSMGVTLARKVILGGYITADDGTCNIGKPLASKVRVILGIAGANFGLCACVGHWLGVTWPTCNDDNGLWPGETCYPTRMDGQCATFPLPSPCNGLTYSKFLMDLNTARSKPAQHIFSMWSMGDDLIGDGNMVWGRPTSEIPYSDGNKVYANYSHMETKLNTAADQFHIITQLSIP
;
A
#
# COMPACT_ATOMS: atom_id res chain seq x y z
N MET A 1 28.01 22.09 -63.96
CA MET A 1 29.28 21.93 -63.23
C MET A 1 29.09 22.33 -61.76
N ALA A 2 28.86 21.36 -60.89
CA ALA A 2 29.09 21.48 -59.44
C ALA A 2 29.22 20.04 -58.92
N THR A 3 30.46 19.60 -58.77
CA THR A 3 30.87 18.24 -58.42
C THR A 3 30.25 17.76 -57.10
N GLU A 4 29.56 16.61 -57.15
CA GLU A 4 29.21 15.81 -55.98
C GLU A 4 30.49 15.43 -55.21
N LYS A 5 30.73 16.10 -54.07
CA LYS A 5 31.77 15.66 -53.13
C LYS A 5 31.21 14.52 -52.28
N ASN A 6 31.62 13.31 -52.64
CA ASN A 6 31.44 12.06 -51.92
C ASN A 6 31.78 12.24 -50.41
N PRO A 7 30.86 11.93 -49.47
CA PRO A 7 31.07 12.14 -48.02
C PRO A 7 32.02 11.13 -47.37
N GLU A 8 32.66 10.24 -48.13
CA GLU A 8 33.57 9.22 -47.61
C GLU A 8 34.99 9.72 -47.29
N ASN A 9 35.37 10.93 -47.72
CA ASN A 9 36.76 11.41 -47.62
C ASN A 9 37.04 12.48 -46.54
N ARG A 10 36.26 12.55 -45.46
CA ARG A 10 36.56 13.43 -44.31
C ARG A 10 37.26 12.66 -43.20
N ASN A 11 38.44 13.15 -42.80
CA ASN A 11 39.24 12.72 -41.65
C ASN A 11 38.35 12.23 -40.48
N PRO A 12 38.45 10.96 -40.04
CA PRO A 12 37.60 10.38 -39.00
C PRO A 12 37.56 11.17 -37.69
N ASN A 13 38.62 11.94 -37.41
CA ASN A 13 38.77 12.70 -36.17
C ASN A 13 37.98 14.01 -36.13
N HIS A 14 37.52 14.56 -37.26
CA HIS A 14 36.85 15.87 -37.28
C HIS A 14 35.42 15.83 -36.70
N TRP A 15 34.79 14.65 -36.63
CA TRP A 15 33.41 14.50 -36.13
C TRP A 15 33.32 14.22 -34.62
N VAL A 16 34.39 13.69 -34.03
CA VAL A 16 34.47 13.35 -32.59
C VAL A 16 34.41 14.62 -31.73
N SER A 17 34.89 15.75 -32.23
CA SER A 17 34.90 17.05 -31.52
C SER A 17 33.52 17.70 -31.34
N ARG A 18 32.48 17.26 -32.08
CA ARG A 18 31.09 17.77 -31.95
C ARG A 18 30.18 16.89 -31.08
N VAL A 19 30.69 15.78 -30.56
CA VAL A 19 29.95 14.90 -29.65
C VAL A 19 30.37 15.23 -28.21
N PRO A 20 29.47 15.64 -27.31
CA PRO A 20 29.81 15.85 -25.90
C PRO A 20 30.50 14.59 -25.35
N SER A 21 31.62 14.72 -24.63
CA SER A 21 32.37 13.56 -24.14
C SER A 21 31.44 12.56 -23.41
N LEU A 22 31.18 11.41 -24.03
CA LEU A 22 30.34 10.37 -23.46
C LEU A 22 31.21 9.43 -22.62
N LEU A 23 31.63 9.90 -21.44
CA LEU A 23 32.27 9.08 -20.39
C LEU A 23 31.47 7.77 -20.18
N PRO A 24 32.13 6.62 -19.94
CA PRO A 24 31.49 5.30 -19.93
C PRO A 24 30.20 5.25 -19.11
N LEU A 25 29.13 4.67 -19.68
CA LEU A 25 27.83 4.46 -19.03
C LEU A 25 27.94 3.43 -17.89
N TYR A 26 28.82 2.44 -18.05
CA TYR A 26 28.96 1.31 -17.13
C TYR A 26 29.39 1.70 -15.71
N LYS A 27 30.31 2.68 -15.56
CA LYS A 27 30.78 3.12 -14.24
C LYS A 27 29.74 3.93 -13.44
N ASN A 28 28.62 4.35 -14.04
CA ASN A 28 27.71 5.33 -13.41
C ASN A 28 26.22 4.99 -13.46
N ILE A 29 25.76 4.06 -14.32
CA ILE A 29 24.31 3.94 -14.60
C ILE A 29 23.80 2.49 -14.72
N VAL A 30 24.62 1.47 -14.51
CA VAL A 30 24.18 0.06 -14.60
C VAL A 30 24.16 -0.63 -13.23
N VAL A 31 25.01 -0.21 -12.30
CA VAL A 31 25.20 -0.90 -11.01
C VAL A 31 25.53 0.11 -9.90
N ASP A 32 24.60 1.01 -9.59
CA ASP A 32 24.70 1.81 -8.37
C ASP A 32 23.40 1.65 -7.57
N GLU A 33 23.52 1.22 -6.32
CA GLU A 33 22.43 1.07 -5.35
C GLU A 33 21.55 2.32 -5.25
N LYS A 34 22.04 3.50 -5.64
CA LYS A 34 21.27 4.74 -5.76
C LYS A 34 20.08 4.69 -6.73
N MET A 35 20.03 3.71 -7.65
CA MET A 35 18.89 3.52 -8.54
C MET A 35 17.65 3.01 -7.79
N LYS A 36 17.82 2.30 -6.67
CA LYS A 36 16.73 1.88 -5.75
C LYS A 36 15.94 3.08 -5.19
N ARG A 37 16.57 4.26 -5.07
CA ARG A 37 15.94 5.50 -4.58
C ARG A 37 15.42 6.43 -5.69
N THR A 38 15.74 6.18 -6.96
CA THR A 38 15.51 7.12 -8.07
C THR A 38 14.72 6.50 -9.22
N ASN A 39 13.47 6.95 -9.41
CA ASN A 39 12.59 6.52 -10.51
C ASN A 39 13.29 6.55 -11.89
N TRP A 40 13.42 5.39 -12.56
CA TRP A 40 14.11 5.24 -13.86
C TRP A 40 13.58 6.20 -14.95
N ASN A 41 12.27 6.47 -14.95
CA ASN A 41 11.64 7.38 -15.89
C ASN A 41 12.04 8.85 -15.61
N ARG A 42 12.43 9.19 -14.37
CA ARG A 42 13.06 10.49 -14.05
C ARG A 42 14.50 10.54 -14.59
N LEU A 43 15.27 9.47 -14.46
CA LEU A 43 16.64 9.37 -14.98
C LEU A 43 16.66 9.52 -16.51
N LEU A 44 15.86 8.73 -17.24
CA LEU A 44 15.70 8.87 -18.70
C LEU A 44 15.37 10.29 -19.11
N ARG A 45 14.52 11.00 -18.35
CA ARG A 45 14.08 12.36 -18.70
C ARG A 45 15.14 13.43 -18.48
N LYS A 46 15.99 13.28 -17.45
CA LYS A 46 16.86 14.36 -16.95
C LYS A 46 18.35 14.10 -17.20
N HIS A 47 18.78 12.85 -17.29
CA HIS A 47 20.19 12.53 -17.35
C HIS A 47 20.81 12.98 -18.69
N PRO A 48 21.91 13.78 -18.68
CA PRO A 48 22.54 14.27 -19.89
C PRO A 48 23.04 13.16 -20.82
N LYS A 49 23.66 12.11 -20.28
CA LYS A 49 24.18 10.96 -21.08
C LYS A 49 23.08 10.18 -21.83
N LEU A 50 21.83 10.27 -21.38
CA LEU A 50 20.67 9.62 -22.01
C LEU A 50 19.93 10.55 -22.98
N ASN A 51 20.54 11.69 -23.35
CA ASN A 51 19.91 12.65 -24.26
C ASN A 51 19.76 12.09 -25.68
N ILE A 52 20.73 11.34 -26.17
CA ILE A 52 20.70 10.80 -27.54
C ILE A 52 19.50 9.87 -27.75
N ILE A 53 19.25 8.92 -26.85
CA ILE A 53 18.09 8.03 -26.92
C ILE A 53 16.76 8.80 -26.83
N ARG A 54 16.70 9.87 -26.02
CA ARG A 54 15.52 10.76 -25.98
C ARG A 54 15.28 11.48 -27.31
N LEU A 55 16.34 11.88 -28.00
CA LEU A 55 16.25 12.60 -29.27
C LEU A 55 15.84 11.66 -30.41
N ILE A 56 16.33 10.41 -30.43
CA ILE A 56 15.94 9.39 -31.41
C ILE A 56 14.41 9.20 -31.43
N PHE A 57 13.80 9.13 -30.25
CA PHE A 57 12.35 8.98 -30.13
C PHE A 57 11.56 10.31 -30.24
N LYS A 58 12.19 11.46 -30.52
CA LYS A 58 11.52 12.75 -30.76
C LYS A 58 11.49 13.10 -32.26
N ASN A 59 10.29 13.21 -32.83
CA ASN A 59 10.09 13.46 -34.27
C ASN A 59 10.78 14.73 -34.82
N LYS A 60 10.91 15.81 -34.03
CA LYS A 60 11.39 17.12 -34.52
C LYS A 60 12.92 17.30 -34.62
N ARG A 61 13.74 16.47 -33.95
CA ARG A 61 15.22 16.62 -33.93
C ARG A 61 15.98 15.41 -34.46
N ARG A 62 15.26 14.44 -35.03
CA ARG A 62 15.86 13.21 -35.58
C ARG A 62 16.72 13.47 -36.81
N LYS A 63 16.41 14.51 -37.59
CA LYS A 63 17.16 14.89 -38.80
C LYS A 63 18.61 15.33 -38.51
N GLU A 64 18.92 15.65 -37.25
CA GLU A 64 20.26 16.07 -36.80
C GLU A 64 21.13 14.87 -36.35
N LEU A 65 20.57 13.65 -36.30
CA LEU A 65 21.26 12.47 -35.79
C LEU A 65 21.48 11.42 -36.89
N THR A 66 22.69 10.88 -36.95
CA THR A 66 23.09 9.77 -37.83
C THR A 66 23.36 8.49 -37.03
N TYR A 67 23.37 7.33 -37.69
CA TYR A 67 23.71 6.05 -37.04
C TYR A 67 25.08 6.08 -36.34
N ARG A 68 26.02 6.91 -36.82
CA ARG A 68 27.34 7.09 -36.20
C ARG A 68 27.25 7.68 -34.79
N HIS A 69 26.29 8.57 -34.53
CA HIS A 69 26.06 9.09 -33.19
C HIS A 69 25.55 8.01 -32.24
N MET A 70 24.66 7.14 -32.72
CA MET A 70 24.16 6.00 -31.95
C MET A 70 25.25 4.96 -31.73
N ALA A 71 26.10 4.70 -32.73
CA ALA A 71 27.26 3.84 -32.61
C ALA A 71 28.23 4.34 -31.53
N ALA A 72 28.54 5.64 -31.52
CA ALA A 72 29.35 6.27 -30.47
C ALA A 72 28.71 6.18 -29.08
N PHE A 73 27.38 6.21 -28.98
CA PHE A 73 26.67 5.96 -27.72
C PHE A 73 26.79 4.50 -27.26
N LEU A 74 26.68 3.53 -28.19
CA LEU A 74 26.78 2.10 -27.90
C LEU A 74 28.17 1.72 -27.37
N VAL A 75 29.26 2.25 -27.95
CA VAL A 75 30.64 1.84 -27.61
C VAL A 75 31.42 2.83 -26.74
N SER A 76 30.84 4.00 -26.45
CA SER A 76 31.49 5.18 -25.86
C SER A 76 32.46 5.87 -26.83
N THR A 77 32.45 7.21 -26.79
CA THR A 77 33.40 8.04 -27.57
C THR A 77 34.84 7.81 -27.17
N THR A 78 35.08 7.34 -25.94
CA THR A 78 36.43 7.08 -25.40
C THR A 78 37.13 5.93 -26.14
N PHE A 79 36.39 4.89 -26.53
CA PHE A 79 36.95 3.69 -27.17
C PHE A 79 36.64 3.60 -28.66
N PHE A 80 36.05 4.66 -29.23
CA PHE A 80 35.59 4.67 -30.62
C PHE A 80 36.75 4.60 -31.61
N ALA A 81 37.85 5.30 -31.32
CA ALA A 81 39.06 5.27 -32.15
C ALA A 81 39.74 3.89 -32.12
N ASP A 82 39.73 3.22 -30.97
CA ASP A 82 40.40 1.93 -30.75
C ASP A 82 39.79 0.77 -31.55
N ILE A 83 38.52 0.90 -31.94
CA ILE A 83 37.77 -0.11 -32.70
C ILE A 83 37.47 0.33 -34.13
N LEU A 84 37.92 1.52 -34.55
CA LEU A 84 37.65 2.04 -35.88
C LEU A 84 38.33 1.17 -36.96
N GLY A 85 37.62 0.85 -38.04
CA GLY A 85 38.12 -0.02 -39.11
C GLY A 85 38.11 -1.52 -38.78
N THR A 86 37.48 -1.92 -37.67
CA THR A 86 37.40 -3.32 -37.24
C THR A 86 36.03 -3.91 -37.54
N SER A 87 35.97 -5.25 -37.63
CA SER A 87 34.70 -5.97 -37.77
C SER A 87 33.73 -5.72 -36.61
N VAL A 88 34.20 -5.38 -35.41
CA VAL A 88 33.33 -4.97 -34.29
C VAL A 88 32.57 -3.70 -34.64
N MET A 89 33.24 -2.70 -35.19
CA MET A 89 32.62 -1.42 -35.53
C MET A 89 31.61 -1.55 -36.68
N GLU A 90 31.84 -2.44 -37.64
CA GLU A 90 30.86 -2.78 -38.70
C GLU A 90 29.55 -3.31 -38.09
N HIS A 91 29.64 -4.30 -37.20
CA HIS A 91 28.46 -4.89 -36.55
C HIS A 91 27.76 -3.89 -35.60
N VAL A 92 28.52 -3.04 -34.91
CA VAL A 92 27.98 -1.93 -34.10
C VAL A 92 27.22 -0.92 -34.99
N ASN A 93 27.77 -0.59 -36.17
CA ASN A 93 27.12 0.31 -37.12
C ASN A 93 25.80 -0.27 -37.63
N GLU A 94 25.76 -1.56 -37.95
CA GLU A 94 24.52 -2.22 -38.37
C GLU A 94 23.46 -2.24 -37.25
N LEU A 95 23.87 -2.54 -36.03
CA LEU A 95 22.99 -2.44 -34.86
C LEU A 95 22.50 -1.00 -34.68
N ALA A 96 23.37 0.01 -34.78
CA ALA A 96 23.00 1.42 -34.65
C ALA A 96 22.00 1.86 -35.72
N LYS A 97 22.19 1.47 -36.99
CA LYS A 97 21.22 1.71 -38.09
C LYS A 97 19.87 1.07 -37.76
N CYS A 98 19.87 -0.16 -37.23
CA CYS A 98 18.67 -0.87 -36.86
C CYS A 98 17.89 -0.15 -35.73
N LEU A 99 18.57 0.21 -34.64
CA LEU A 99 17.99 0.95 -33.50
C LEU A 99 17.46 2.35 -33.89
N MET A 100 18.01 2.92 -34.96
CA MET A 100 17.62 4.23 -35.51
C MET A 100 16.67 4.13 -36.72
N SER A 101 16.10 2.97 -37.05
CA SER A 101 15.21 2.83 -38.21
C SER A 101 13.87 3.57 -38.03
N SER A 102 13.46 4.37 -39.02
CA SER A 102 12.18 5.11 -38.96
C SER A 102 10.98 4.19 -39.01
N ARG A 103 11.04 3.20 -39.89
CA ARG A 103 10.00 2.17 -40.05
C ARG A 103 9.80 1.39 -38.75
N LYS A 104 10.87 0.92 -38.13
CA LYS A 104 10.82 0.14 -36.88
C LYS A 104 10.30 0.96 -35.69
N ILE A 105 10.69 2.23 -35.58
CA ILE A 105 10.16 3.12 -34.54
C ILE A 105 8.67 3.43 -34.76
N TYR A 106 8.22 3.52 -36.02
CA TYR A 106 6.80 3.65 -36.32
C TYR A 106 6.05 2.40 -35.87
N GLU A 107 6.53 1.20 -36.25
CA GLU A 107 5.97 -0.10 -35.85
C GLU A 107 5.89 -0.26 -34.34
N LEU A 108 6.96 0.07 -33.61
CA LEU A 108 7.00 0.12 -32.14
C LEU A 108 5.83 0.93 -31.56
N ARG A 109 5.51 2.08 -32.13
CA ARG A 109 4.43 2.96 -31.65
C ARG A 109 3.04 2.47 -32.01
N GLN A 110 2.92 1.51 -32.93
CA GLN A 110 1.65 0.87 -33.27
C GLN A 110 1.33 -0.33 -32.38
N LEU A 111 2.24 -0.75 -31.49
CA LEU A 111 1.97 -1.81 -30.52
C LEU A 111 0.80 -1.42 -29.61
N LYS A 112 -0.20 -2.31 -29.56
CA LYS A 112 -1.45 -2.14 -28.81
C LYS A 112 -1.77 -3.41 -28.02
N PRO A 113 -2.51 -3.29 -26.91
CA PRO A 113 -3.05 -4.44 -26.17
C PRO A 113 -4.06 -5.23 -27.00
N ARG A 114 -4.22 -6.52 -26.69
CA ARG A 114 -5.11 -7.44 -27.44
C ARG A 114 -6.61 -7.35 -27.06
N GLY A 115 -6.97 -6.63 -25.99
CA GLY A 115 -8.35 -6.51 -25.50
C GLY A 115 -9.04 -5.17 -25.75
N LYS A 116 -10.39 -5.14 -25.66
CA LYS A 116 -11.18 -3.90 -25.57
C LYS A 116 -10.93 -3.27 -24.19
N LEU A 117 -10.36 -2.07 -24.17
CA LEU A 117 -9.99 -1.38 -22.94
C LEU A 117 -10.91 -0.18 -22.71
N GLU A 118 -11.97 -0.37 -21.94
CA GLU A 118 -13.01 0.63 -21.70
C GLU A 118 -12.79 1.42 -20.42
N THR A 119 -12.14 0.80 -19.43
CA THR A 119 -11.82 1.42 -18.14
C THR A 119 -10.31 1.64 -17.97
N LEU A 120 -9.95 2.48 -17.00
CA LEU A 120 -8.55 2.65 -16.64
C LEU A 120 -7.95 1.37 -16.05
N LYS A 121 -8.75 0.51 -15.39
CA LYS A 121 -8.29 -0.78 -14.87
C LYS A 121 -7.80 -1.67 -16.01
N ASP A 122 -8.56 -1.73 -17.10
CA ASP A 122 -8.20 -2.52 -18.29
C ASP A 122 -6.93 -1.99 -18.97
N CYS A 123 -6.60 -0.71 -18.75
CA CYS A 123 -5.36 -0.13 -19.26
C CYS A 123 -4.09 -0.60 -18.53
N SER A 124 -4.20 -1.29 -17.38
CA SER A 124 -3.03 -1.74 -16.62
C SER A 124 -2.24 -2.78 -17.41
N VAL A 125 -0.91 -2.76 -17.26
CA VAL A 125 -0.02 -3.74 -17.89
C VAL A 125 0.43 -4.73 -16.84
N SER A 126 0.10 -6.02 -17.03
CA SER A 126 0.62 -7.09 -16.18
C SER A 126 2.11 -7.35 -16.43
N GLU A 127 2.77 -8.06 -15.52
CA GLU A 127 4.17 -8.46 -15.72
C GLU A 127 4.36 -9.34 -16.97
N GLU A 128 3.48 -10.32 -17.18
CA GLU A 128 3.50 -11.17 -18.38
C GLU A 128 3.30 -10.39 -19.68
N GLU A 129 2.41 -9.39 -19.68
CA GLU A 129 2.22 -8.50 -20.83
C GLU A 129 3.46 -7.64 -21.08
N LEU A 130 4.11 -7.16 -20.01
CA LEU A 130 5.33 -6.38 -20.12
C LEU A 130 6.48 -7.23 -20.68
N THR A 131 6.63 -8.48 -20.21
CA THR A 131 7.62 -9.44 -20.74
C THR A 131 7.40 -9.68 -22.22
N ARG A 132 6.17 -9.99 -22.63
CA ARG A 132 5.81 -10.16 -24.05
C ARG A 132 6.08 -8.90 -24.87
N LEU A 133 5.81 -7.73 -24.32
CA LEU A 133 6.09 -6.45 -24.97
C LEU A 133 7.59 -6.26 -25.19
N ILE A 134 8.44 -6.55 -24.20
CA ILE A 134 9.90 -6.44 -24.34
C ILE A 134 10.42 -7.37 -25.44
N ILE A 135 9.98 -8.62 -25.43
CA ILE A 135 10.32 -9.60 -26.47
C ILE A 135 9.91 -9.07 -27.85
N LYS A 136 8.69 -8.55 -27.98
CA LYS A 136 8.21 -7.99 -29.24
C LYS A 136 9.02 -6.78 -29.71
N ILE A 137 9.47 -5.93 -28.78
CA ILE A 137 10.38 -4.83 -29.10
C ILE A 137 11.71 -5.39 -29.63
N HIS A 138 12.28 -6.40 -28.99
CA HIS A 138 13.53 -7.02 -29.46
C HIS A 138 13.37 -7.65 -30.85
N GLU A 139 12.24 -8.27 -31.16
CA GLU A 139 11.90 -8.80 -32.50
C GLU A 139 11.84 -7.70 -33.57
N ILE A 140 11.09 -6.61 -33.32
CA ILE A 140 10.97 -5.48 -34.27
C ILE A 140 12.36 -4.97 -34.64
N PHE A 141 13.25 -4.85 -33.65
CA PHE A 141 14.62 -4.39 -33.83
C PHE A 141 15.62 -5.50 -34.12
N ARG A 142 15.18 -6.74 -34.34
CA ARG A 142 16.01 -7.91 -34.65
C ARG A 142 17.23 -8.04 -33.74
N LEU A 143 17.09 -7.69 -32.46
CA LEU A 143 18.24 -7.61 -31.55
C LEU A 143 18.94 -8.97 -31.40
N GLU A 144 18.17 -10.05 -31.40
CA GLU A 144 18.69 -11.42 -31.32
C GLU A 144 19.71 -11.71 -32.43
N SER A 145 19.44 -11.25 -33.66
CA SER A 145 20.38 -11.41 -34.78
C SER A 145 21.70 -10.64 -34.60
N HIS A 146 21.68 -9.58 -33.79
CA HIS A 146 22.85 -8.75 -33.52
C HIS A 146 23.63 -9.22 -32.29
N ILE A 147 22.96 -9.50 -31.17
CA ILE A 147 23.59 -9.77 -29.86
C ILE A 147 23.35 -11.18 -29.31
N GLY A 148 22.50 -11.99 -29.93
CA GLY A 148 22.20 -13.36 -29.52
C GLY A 148 21.07 -13.45 -28.48
N PRO A 149 20.39 -14.61 -28.40
CA PRO A 149 19.20 -14.81 -27.58
C PRO A 149 19.46 -14.68 -26.08
N SER A 150 20.58 -15.22 -25.55
CA SER A 150 20.87 -15.13 -24.12
C SER A 150 21.07 -13.67 -23.68
N ASN A 151 21.75 -12.86 -24.50
CA ASN A 151 21.96 -11.45 -24.18
C ASN A 151 20.66 -10.64 -24.26
N CYS A 152 19.77 -10.98 -25.20
CA CYS A 152 18.42 -10.41 -25.26
C CYS A 152 17.59 -10.74 -24.02
N ALA A 153 17.64 -11.99 -23.53
CA ALA A 153 16.96 -12.42 -22.31
C ALA A 153 17.46 -11.65 -21.08
N LEU A 154 18.78 -11.51 -20.92
CA LEU A 154 19.39 -10.74 -19.83
C LEU A 154 18.95 -9.27 -19.83
N ILE A 155 18.89 -8.62 -20.99
CA ILE A 155 18.42 -7.24 -21.11
C ILE A 155 16.93 -7.13 -20.76
N ALA A 156 16.12 -8.14 -21.14
CA ALA A 156 14.71 -8.16 -20.84
C ALA A 156 14.44 -8.31 -19.34
N GLU A 157 15.12 -9.25 -18.68
CA GLU A 157 15.08 -9.45 -17.24
C GLU A 157 15.50 -8.17 -16.50
N TRP A 158 16.62 -7.56 -16.89
CA TRP A 158 17.07 -6.30 -16.31
C TRP A 158 16.02 -5.19 -16.45
N ALA A 159 15.37 -5.08 -17.62
CA ALA A 159 14.34 -4.07 -17.85
C ALA A 159 13.09 -4.30 -16.98
N LEU A 160 12.69 -5.56 -16.76
CA LEU A 160 11.58 -5.91 -15.87
C LEU A 160 11.89 -5.51 -14.42
N GLU A 161 13.05 -5.91 -13.91
CA GLU A 161 13.49 -5.61 -12.55
C GLU A 161 13.55 -4.09 -12.30
N VAL A 162 14.06 -3.32 -13.27
CA VAL A 162 14.09 -1.84 -13.18
C VAL A 162 12.68 -1.23 -13.21
N VAL A 163 11.78 -1.74 -14.06
CA VAL A 163 10.43 -1.18 -14.19
C VAL A 163 9.61 -1.42 -12.93
N PHE A 164 9.75 -2.59 -12.30
CA PHE A 164 9.09 -2.95 -11.05
C PHE A 164 9.84 -2.52 -9.77
N CYS A 165 10.98 -1.83 -9.91
CA CYS A 165 11.81 -1.38 -8.79
C CYS A 165 12.28 -2.52 -7.86
N ARG A 166 12.62 -3.68 -8.43
CA ARG A 166 13.14 -4.86 -7.73
C ARG A 166 14.67 -4.84 -7.62
N SER A 167 15.24 -5.80 -6.88
CA SER A 167 16.69 -5.87 -6.66
C SER A 167 17.42 -6.37 -7.90
N LEU A 168 18.36 -5.58 -8.43
CA LEU A 168 19.19 -6.00 -9.56
C LEU A 168 20.18 -7.09 -9.12
N LYS A 169 20.02 -8.32 -9.62
CA LYS A 169 20.93 -9.44 -9.36
C LYS A 169 22.23 -9.28 -10.16
N GLY A 170 23.34 -8.99 -9.49
CA GLY A 170 24.70 -9.12 -10.02
C GLY A 170 25.06 -8.28 -11.25
N LYS A 171 26.29 -8.46 -11.76
CA LYS A 171 26.75 -7.86 -13.03
C LYS A 171 26.26 -8.73 -14.19
N MET A 172 25.58 -8.13 -15.17
CA MET A 172 25.21 -8.82 -16.42
C MET A 172 26.45 -9.36 -17.13
N GLN A 173 26.55 -10.69 -17.28
CA GLN A 173 27.63 -11.34 -18.00
C GLN A 173 27.27 -11.52 -19.48
N PHE A 174 27.91 -10.74 -20.36
CA PHE A 174 27.66 -10.81 -21.80
C PHE A 174 28.20 -12.11 -22.40
N LYS A 175 27.34 -12.87 -23.09
CA LYS A 175 27.74 -14.12 -23.75
C LYS A 175 28.36 -13.85 -25.12
N TYR A 176 29.63 -14.26 -25.28
CA TYR A 176 30.42 -14.04 -26.49
C TYR A 176 30.17 -15.10 -27.59
N SER A 177 29.47 -16.18 -27.28
CA SER A 177 29.28 -17.36 -28.15
C SER A 177 28.31 -17.17 -29.31
N GLU A 178 27.27 -16.32 -29.14
CA GLU A 178 25.98 -16.56 -29.80
C GLU A 178 25.64 -15.64 -30.98
N SER A 179 26.46 -14.63 -31.30
CA SER A 179 26.13 -13.70 -32.40
C SER A 179 27.35 -13.18 -33.16
N LYS A 180 27.11 -12.47 -34.27
CA LYS A 180 28.18 -11.92 -35.11
C LYS A 180 29.00 -10.84 -34.37
N ILE A 181 28.35 -9.93 -33.63
CA ILE A 181 29.05 -8.92 -32.82
C ILE A 181 29.84 -9.59 -31.68
N SER A 182 29.27 -10.61 -31.05
CA SER A 182 29.85 -11.37 -29.95
C SER A 182 31.08 -12.19 -30.39
N ARG A 183 31.03 -12.74 -31.61
CA ARG A 183 32.16 -13.40 -32.28
C ARG A 183 33.24 -12.40 -32.71
N ALA A 184 32.85 -11.22 -33.19
CA ALA A 184 33.81 -10.17 -33.58
C ALA A 184 34.69 -9.74 -32.39
N PHE A 185 34.13 -9.69 -31.17
CA PHE A 185 34.90 -9.43 -29.95
C PHE A 185 35.95 -10.52 -29.61
N ARG A 186 35.84 -11.75 -30.14
CA ARG A 186 36.79 -12.85 -29.88
C ARG A 186 38.01 -12.87 -30.79
N ASN A 187 38.01 -12.10 -31.88
CA ASN A 187 39.10 -12.14 -32.85
C ASN A 187 40.31 -11.31 -32.36
N LYS A 188 41.46 -11.96 -32.17
CA LYS A 188 42.70 -11.37 -31.63
C LYS A 188 43.27 -10.20 -32.48
N LYS A 189 42.86 -10.08 -33.75
CA LYS A 189 43.29 -9.01 -34.68
C LYS A 189 42.46 -7.72 -34.59
N VAL A 190 41.48 -7.64 -33.68
CA VAL A 190 40.41 -6.61 -33.71
C VAL A 190 40.71 -5.34 -32.91
N LEU A 191 41.77 -5.30 -32.12
CA LEU A 191 42.15 -4.12 -31.33
C LEU A 191 43.56 -3.69 -31.74
N GLY A 192 43.79 -2.36 -31.84
CA GLY A 192 45.03 -1.74 -32.31
C GLY A 192 46.32 -2.21 -31.61
N ASN A 193 47.48 -1.73 -32.04
CA ASN A 193 48.77 -2.15 -31.49
C ASN A 193 48.82 -1.94 -29.97
N GLY A 194 49.09 -3.01 -29.21
CA GLY A 194 49.07 -2.98 -27.74
C GLY A 194 49.18 -4.37 -27.11
N THR A 195 49.50 -4.41 -25.80
CA THR A 195 49.68 -5.65 -25.04
C THR A 195 48.37 -6.44 -24.90
N ALA A 196 48.47 -7.76 -24.69
CA ALA A 196 47.29 -8.62 -24.50
C ALA A 196 46.37 -8.17 -23.36
N GLY A 197 46.93 -7.59 -22.29
CA GLY A 197 46.19 -7.01 -21.17
C GLY A 197 45.38 -5.76 -21.56
N SER A 198 45.98 -4.84 -22.31
CA SER A 198 45.31 -3.62 -22.82
C SER A 198 44.14 -3.97 -23.74
N LYS A 199 44.33 -4.94 -24.63
CA LYS A 199 43.27 -5.44 -25.54
C LYS A 199 42.09 -6.02 -24.76
N ARG A 200 42.33 -6.86 -23.75
CA ARG A 200 41.26 -7.42 -22.89
C ARG A 200 40.51 -6.32 -22.13
N HIS A 201 41.20 -5.30 -21.65
CA HIS A 201 40.58 -4.18 -20.94
C HIS A 201 39.65 -3.37 -21.85
N ILE A 202 40.11 -2.98 -23.05
CA ILE A 202 39.31 -2.22 -24.02
C ILE A 202 38.07 -3.02 -24.43
N GLN A 203 38.24 -4.32 -24.73
CA GLN A 203 37.13 -5.22 -25.05
C GLN A 203 36.07 -5.23 -23.93
N ALA A 204 36.50 -5.44 -22.68
CA ALA A 204 35.59 -5.46 -21.54
C ALA A 204 34.84 -4.13 -21.37
N MET A 205 35.51 -2.99 -21.57
CA MET A 205 34.89 -1.67 -21.45
C MET A 205 33.87 -1.39 -22.56
N VAL A 206 34.18 -1.75 -23.81
CA VAL A 206 33.27 -1.59 -24.95
C VAL A 206 32.01 -2.44 -24.76
N VAL A 207 32.17 -3.71 -24.37
CA VAL A 207 31.04 -4.63 -24.14
C VAL A 207 30.17 -4.16 -22.98
N ASN A 208 30.78 -3.76 -21.87
CA ASN A 208 30.06 -3.23 -20.73
C ASN A 208 29.26 -1.97 -21.06
N ASN A 209 29.81 -1.08 -21.90
CA ASN A 209 29.08 0.10 -22.37
C ASN A 209 27.96 -0.26 -23.36
N LEU A 210 28.19 -1.24 -24.25
CA LEU A 210 27.19 -1.74 -25.19
C LEU A 210 25.96 -2.28 -24.46
N VAL A 211 26.18 -3.14 -23.44
CA VAL A 211 25.10 -3.68 -22.60
C VAL A 211 24.36 -2.56 -21.90
N ALA A 212 25.08 -1.63 -21.26
CA ALA A 212 24.48 -0.46 -20.61
C ALA A 212 23.59 0.35 -21.56
N ALA A 213 24.09 0.64 -22.75
CA ALA A 213 23.41 1.43 -23.76
C ALA A 213 22.14 0.73 -24.25
N LEU A 214 22.17 -0.59 -24.45
CA LEU A 214 21.01 -1.39 -24.87
C LEU A 214 19.96 -1.52 -23.77
N CYS A 215 20.35 -1.68 -22.51
CA CYS A 215 19.44 -1.64 -21.36
C CYS A 215 18.66 -0.31 -21.30
N TRP A 216 19.37 0.83 -21.36
CA TRP A 216 18.73 2.14 -21.36
C TRP A 216 17.91 2.43 -22.62
N TRP A 217 18.35 1.93 -23.78
CA TRP A 217 17.60 2.02 -25.01
C TRP A 217 16.29 1.23 -24.93
N THR A 218 16.30 0.04 -24.34
CA THR A 218 15.11 -0.81 -24.12
C THR A 218 14.09 -0.12 -23.24
N LEU A 219 14.51 0.49 -22.13
CA LEU A 219 13.61 1.32 -21.30
C LEU A 219 13.04 2.53 -22.06
N ALA A 220 13.84 3.16 -22.93
CA ALA A 220 13.39 4.28 -23.76
C ALA A 220 12.39 3.84 -24.85
N ALA A 221 12.54 2.64 -25.40
CA ALA A 221 11.61 2.00 -26.33
C ALA A 221 10.31 1.61 -25.62
N LEU A 222 10.38 0.96 -24.45
CA LEU A 222 9.21 0.65 -23.62
C LEU A 222 8.39 1.89 -23.29
N ARG A 223 9.04 3.01 -22.97
CA ARG A 223 8.37 4.30 -22.70
C ARG A 223 7.58 4.86 -23.88
N GLN A 224 7.76 4.35 -25.10
CA GLN A 224 6.90 4.68 -26.24
C GLN A 224 5.53 3.98 -26.14
N CYS A 225 5.47 2.84 -25.46
CA CYS A 225 4.30 1.97 -25.36
C CYS A 225 3.61 2.05 -24.00
N ILE A 226 4.34 2.31 -22.91
CA ILE A 226 3.81 2.33 -21.54
C ILE A 226 3.98 3.68 -20.83
N ILE A 227 3.23 3.88 -19.74
CA ILE A 227 3.38 4.98 -18.80
C ILE A 227 3.37 4.46 -17.37
N THR A 228 4.32 4.92 -16.55
CA THR A 228 4.39 4.60 -15.13
C THR A 228 3.77 5.73 -14.31
N ILE A 229 2.81 5.38 -13.44
CA ILE A 229 2.07 6.32 -12.60
C ILE A 229 2.31 5.98 -11.13
N PRO A 230 2.83 6.91 -10.32
CA PRO A 230 2.93 6.69 -8.89
C PRO A 230 1.53 6.74 -8.25
N VAL A 231 1.20 5.69 -7.52
CA VAL A 231 0.00 5.56 -6.68
C VAL A 231 0.45 5.48 -5.22
N VAL A 232 -0.46 5.63 -4.25
CA VAL A 232 -0.12 5.66 -2.82
C VAL A 232 0.60 4.35 -2.45
N ARG A 233 1.93 4.42 -2.31
CA ARG A 233 2.87 3.33 -1.95
C ARG A 233 3.29 2.33 -3.05
N ASN A 234 2.84 2.50 -4.30
CA ASN A 234 3.32 1.66 -5.42
C ASN A 234 3.42 2.45 -6.74
N THR A 235 4.00 1.84 -7.78
CA THR A 235 3.96 2.36 -9.17
C THR A 235 3.13 1.42 -10.03
N GLU A 236 2.07 1.95 -10.62
CA GLU A 236 1.26 1.21 -11.58
C GLU A 236 1.72 1.52 -13.02
N ILE A 237 1.58 0.53 -13.90
CA ILE A 237 2.02 0.60 -15.29
C ILE A 237 0.79 0.51 -16.18
N TYR A 238 0.69 1.42 -17.15
CA TYR A 238 -0.44 1.51 -18.06
C TYR A 238 0.00 1.55 -19.51
N TRP A 239 -0.81 1.00 -20.42
CA TRP A 239 -0.65 1.22 -21.86
C TRP A 239 -0.79 2.71 -22.16
N ARG A 240 0.25 3.29 -22.76
CA ARG A 240 0.39 4.74 -22.96
C ARG A 240 -0.77 5.31 -23.77
N HIS A 241 -1.10 4.69 -24.88
CA HIS A 241 -2.15 5.17 -25.78
C HIS A 241 -3.52 5.20 -25.09
N ASN A 242 -3.88 4.10 -24.44
CA ASN A 242 -5.17 3.93 -23.75
C ASN A 242 -5.28 4.86 -22.54
N TYR A 243 -4.23 4.96 -21.72
CA TYR A 243 -4.16 5.93 -20.63
C TYR A 243 -4.37 7.37 -21.11
N LEU A 244 -3.70 7.76 -22.21
CA LEU A 244 -3.85 9.12 -22.76
C LEU A 244 -5.24 9.37 -23.34
N THR A 245 -5.90 8.33 -23.86
CA THR A 245 -7.28 8.39 -24.33
C THR A 245 -8.23 8.63 -23.16
N MET A 246 -8.11 7.83 -22.09
CA MET A 246 -8.86 8.00 -20.84
C MET A 246 -8.63 9.37 -20.20
N LEU A 247 -7.38 9.84 -20.17
CA LEU A 247 -7.04 11.17 -19.67
C LEU A 247 -7.66 12.29 -20.52
N THR A 248 -7.76 12.09 -21.83
CA THR A 248 -8.39 13.06 -22.73
C THR A 248 -9.90 13.12 -22.51
N LYS A 249 -10.55 11.96 -22.32
CA LYS A 249 -11.98 11.86 -21.97
C LYS A 249 -12.26 12.57 -20.64
N GLU A 250 -11.53 12.18 -19.58
CA GLU A 250 -11.69 12.79 -18.24
C GLU A 250 -11.43 14.30 -18.27
N MET A 251 -10.48 14.78 -19.07
CA MET A 251 -10.24 16.21 -19.23
C MET A 251 -11.44 16.95 -19.84
N LYS A 252 -12.10 16.36 -20.85
CA LYS A 252 -13.30 16.96 -21.47
C LYS A 252 -14.41 17.07 -20.42
N GLU A 253 -14.67 15.99 -19.69
CA GLU A 253 -15.66 15.96 -18.61
C GLU A 253 -15.32 16.95 -17.50
N PHE A 254 -14.04 17.03 -17.08
CA PHE A 254 -13.58 18.00 -16.11
C PHE A 254 -13.84 19.45 -16.54
N ARG A 255 -13.59 19.80 -17.81
CA ARG A 255 -13.86 21.15 -18.34
C ARG A 255 -15.33 21.52 -18.28
N LEU A 256 -16.21 20.56 -18.58
CA LEU A 256 -17.65 20.73 -18.50
C LEU A 256 -18.08 20.90 -17.04
N ARG A 257 -17.68 19.98 -16.15
CA ARG A 257 -18.07 20.00 -14.73
C ARG A 257 -17.62 21.28 -14.02
N TYR A 258 -16.38 21.72 -14.20
CA TYR A 258 -15.82 22.86 -13.48
C TYR A 258 -15.96 24.22 -14.18
N GLY A 259 -16.61 24.29 -15.34
CA GLY A 259 -16.71 25.54 -16.11
C GLY A 259 -15.32 26.13 -16.39
N VAL A 260 -14.55 25.49 -17.25
CA VAL A 260 -13.16 25.92 -17.47
C VAL A 260 -13.06 26.87 -18.66
N ARG A 261 -12.63 28.11 -18.41
CA ARG A 261 -12.34 29.08 -19.48
C ARG A 261 -10.85 29.31 -19.66
N ARG A 262 -10.44 29.64 -20.89
CA ARG A 262 -9.08 30.08 -21.21
C ARG A 262 -8.89 31.53 -20.77
N LEU A 263 -7.70 31.87 -20.27
CA LEU A 263 -7.36 33.25 -19.90
C LEU A 263 -6.84 34.07 -21.10
N THR A 264 -7.24 35.35 -21.13
CA THR A 264 -6.71 36.37 -22.05
C THR A 264 -5.28 36.80 -21.66
N ASN A 265 -4.61 37.62 -22.47
CA ASN A 265 -3.24 38.06 -22.18
C ASN A 265 -3.16 39.03 -20.98
N MET A 266 -4.13 39.92 -20.81
CA MET A 266 -4.19 40.85 -19.66
C MET A 266 -4.39 40.11 -18.34
N GLU A 267 -5.31 39.13 -18.29
CA GLU A 267 -5.56 38.33 -17.08
C GLU A 267 -4.37 37.44 -16.68
N LYS A 268 -3.51 37.08 -17.64
CA LYS A 268 -2.28 36.32 -17.33
C LYS A 268 -1.29 37.14 -16.51
N GLN A 269 -1.22 38.46 -16.72
CA GLN A 269 -0.32 39.33 -15.95
C GLN A 269 -0.83 39.48 -14.51
N ALA A 270 -2.11 39.80 -14.34
CA ALA A 270 -2.75 39.97 -13.03
C ALA A 270 -2.79 38.66 -12.21
N GLY A 271 -3.05 37.52 -12.84
CA GLY A 271 -3.22 36.23 -12.15
C GLY A 271 -1.96 35.38 -12.01
N SER A 272 -0.79 35.84 -12.48
CA SER A 272 0.45 35.05 -12.63
C SER A 272 0.94 34.34 -11.35
N HIS A 273 0.74 34.97 -10.20
CA HIS A 273 1.13 34.47 -8.87
C HIS A 273 0.16 33.41 -8.29
N LEU A 274 -1.08 33.33 -8.80
CA LEU A 274 -2.14 32.43 -8.30
C LEU A 274 -2.22 31.11 -9.08
N ILE A 275 -1.31 30.88 -10.05
CA ILE A 275 -1.44 29.81 -11.04
C ILE A 275 -0.95 28.47 -10.52
N GLY A 276 -1.87 27.54 -10.28
CA GLY A 276 -1.58 26.13 -9.98
C GLY A 276 -1.17 25.30 -11.20
N SER A 277 -0.79 24.04 -10.96
CA SER A 277 -0.65 23.03 -12.02
C SER A 277 -1.73 21.97 -11.88
N LEU A 278 -2.59 21.79 -12.88
CA LEU A 278 -3.58 20.70 -12.87
C LEU A 278 -2.87 19.36 -13.08
N LYS A 279 -3.12 18.40 -12.19
CA LYS A 279 -2.64 17.02 -12.28
C LYS A 279 -3.81 16.05 -12.20
N PHE A 280 -3.67 14.87 -12.80
CA PHE A 280 -4.61 13.77 -12.61
C PHE A 280 -3.90 12.67 -11.85
N GLY A 281 -4.34 12.41 -10.62
CA GLY A 281 -3.93 11.25 -9.85
C GLY A 281 -4.75 10.03 -10.25
N VAL A 282 -4.22 8.83 -9.98
CA VAL A 282 -4.98 7.58 -10.11
C VAL A 282 -5.33 7.09 -8.71
N ILE A 283 -6.62 6.87 -8.47
CA ILE A 283 -7.14 6.33 -7.20
C ILE A 283 -8.17 5.27 -7.55
N ARG A 284 -7.95 4.02 -7.10
CA ARG A 284 -8.84 2.87 -7.37
C ARG A 284 -9.19 2.76 -8.86
N HIS A 285 -8.19 2.85 -9.73
CA HIS A 285 -8.35 2.84 -11.20
C HIS A 285 -9.31 3.92 -11.73
N LYS A 286 -9.39 5.09 -11.09
CA LYS A 286 -10.09 6.27 -11.62
C LYS A 286 -9.16 7.47 -11.65
N LEU A 287 -9.29 8.30 -12.68
CA LEU A 287 -8.57 9.56 -12.78
C LEU A 287 -9.24 10.62 -11.89
N ARG A 288 -8.46 11.26 -11.02
CA ARG A 288 -8.94 12.34 -10.16
C ARG A 288 -8.17 13.63 -10.43
N PRO A 289 -8.82 14.73 -10.84
CA PRO A 289 -8.16 16.02 -10.99
C PRO A 289 -7.76 16.56 -9.62
N VAL A 290 -6.52 17.02 -9.50
CA VAL A 290 -5.95 17.65 -8.30
C VAL A 290 -5.26 18.94 -8.71
N PHE A 291 -5.41 19.98 -7.89
CA PHE A 291 -4.85 21.31 -8.14
C PHE A 291 -3.79 21.67 -7.11
N PRO A 292 -2.58 21.08 -7.18
CA PRO A 292 -1.48 21.61 -6.41
C PRO A 292 -1.17 23.05 -6.85
N ARG A 293 -1.22 24.00 -5.91
CA ARG A 293 -0.71 25.35 -6.09
C ARG A 293 0.79 25.26 -6.46
N LYS A 294 1.20 26.06 -7.44
CA LYS A 294 2.58 26.08 -7.92
C LYS A 294 3.36 27.06 -7.05
N GLY A 295 4.54 26.68 -6.56
CA GLY A 295 5.52 27.66 -6.07
C GLY A 295 6.23 27.34 -4.77
N ALA A 296 5.55 26.74 -3.80
CA ALA A 296 6.15 26.62 -2.47
C ALA A 296 7.16 25.45 -2.38
N LYS A 297 8.45 25.76 -2.21
CA LYS A 297 9.51 24.79 -1.88
C LYS A 297 9.99 25.05 -0.45
N GLY A 298 10.39 23.97 0.25
CA GLY A 298 10.92 24.09 1.61
C GLY A 298 9.94 24.80 2.57
N ARG A 299 10.45 25.81 3.28
CA ARG A 299 9.73 26.56 4.34
C ARG A 299 8.42 27.19 3.89
N GLN A 300 8.38 27.82 2.71
CA GLN A 300 7.15 28.42 2.17
C GLN A 300 5.99 27.42 2.03
N LYS A 301 6.29 26.14 1.75
CA LYS A 301 5.24 25.11 1.64
C LYS A 301 4.64 24.79 3.00
N PHE A 302 5.48 24.79 4.02
CA PHE A 302 5.08 24.56 5.40
C PHE A 302 4.28 25.76 5.95
N ASP A 303 4.73 26.99 5.66
CA ASP A 303 4.01 28.22 6.07
C ASP A 303 2.61 28.28 5.46
N MET A 304 2.47 27.95 4.17
CA MET A 304 1.19 27.86 3.49
C MET A 304 0.30 26.74 4.06
N PHE A 305 0.89 25.61 4.43
CA PHE A 305 0.16 24.53 5.12
C PHE A 305 -0.39 25.00 6.46
N ILE A 306 0.42 25.69 7.27
CA ILE A 306 0.01 26.27 8.55
C ILE A 306 -1.11 27.29 8.34
N HIS A 307 -0.94 28.22 7.40
CA HIS A 307 -1.92 29.25 7.08
C HIS A 307 -3.30 28.65 6.77
N TYR A 308 -3.39 27.68 5.85
CA TYR A 308 -4.68 27.03 5.58
C TYR A 308 -5.23 26.20 6.74
N LYS A 309 -4.40 25.74 7.67
CA LYS A 309 -4.87 25.11 8.90
C LYS A 309 -5.53 26.10 9.85
N HIS A 310 -4.97 27.32 9.96
CA HIS A 310 -5.63 28.42 10.66
C HIS A 310 -6.97 28.77 10.03
N VAL A 311 -6.99 29.00 8.71
CA VAL A 311 -8.23 29.33 7.99
C VAL A 311 -9.30 28.25 8.18
N ASN A 312 -8.94 26.97 8.07
CA ASN A 312 -9.86 25.87 8.33
C ASN A 312 -10.37 25.83 9.78
N ALA A 313 -9.53 26.13 10.77
CA ALA A 313 -9.95 26.18 12.17
C ALA A 313 -10.93 27.33 12.41
N MET A 314 -10.68 28.50 11.80
CA MET A 314 -11.58 29.67 11.88
C MET A 314 -12.93 29.39 11.22
N ILE A 315 -12.95 28.81 10.02
CA ILE A 315 -14.20 28.41 9.35
C ILE A 315 -14.98 27.43 10.22
N LYS A 316 -14.31 26.39 10.73
CA LYS A 316 -14.95 25.38 11.58
C LYS A 316 -15.59 26.01 12.81
N TRP A 317 -14.85 26.85 13.51
CA TRP A 317 -15.34 27.54 14.69
C TRP A 317 -16.57 28.42 14.39
N ILE A 318 -16.53 29.24 13.33
CA ILE A 318 -17.66 30.14 13.01
C ILE A 318 -18.89 29.37 12.51
N THR A 319 -18.71 28.25 11.79
CA THR A 319 -19.83 27.37 11.43
C THR A 319 -20.52 26.79 12.66
N GLU A 320 -19.75 26.37 13.67
CA GLU A 320 -20.27 25.84 14.92
C GLU A 320 -21.06 26.90 15.70
N GLN A 321 -20.57 28.15 15.74
CA GLN A 321 -21.31 29.27 16.37
C GLN A 321 -22.65 29.56 15.68
N ASN A 322 -22.78 29.25 14.39
CA ASN A 322 -24.01 29.41 13.62
C ASN A 322 -24.90 28.14 13.65
N GLY A 323 -24.64 27.21 14.56
CA GLY A 323 -25.44 26.00 14.76
C GLY A 323 -25.21 24.91 13.71
N SER A 324 -24.13 25.00 12.92
CA SER A 324 -23.73 23.98 11.94
C SER A 324 -22.41 23.36 12.35
N CYS A 325 -22.44 22.11 12.81
CA CYS A 325 -21.22 21.37 13.13
C CYS A 325 -20.94 20.29 12.07
N THR A 326 -19.66 20.11 11.75
CA THR A 326 -19.21 18.93 11.00
C THR A 326 -19.30 17.70 11.90
N GLN A 327 -20.29 16.85 11.64
CA GLN A 327 -20.51 15.65 12.42
C GLN A 327 -19.44 14.60 12.09
N THR A 328 -18.90 13.96 13.11
CA THR A 328 -18.19 12.70 12.93
C THR A 328 -19.19 11.58 12.63
N ILE A 329 -18.73 10.49 12.00
CA ILE A 329 -19.55 9.29 11.80
C ILE A 329 -20.09 8.80 13.15
N HIS A 330 -19.25 8.78 14.18
CA HIS A 330 -19.65 8.35 15.52
C HIS A 330 -20.78 9.21 16.13
N GLU A 331 -20.66 10.54 16.07
CA GLU A 331 -21.73 11.44 16.55
C GLU A 331 -23.02 11.30 15.75
N SER A 332 -22.89 11.11 14.43
CA SER A 332 -24.02 10.86 13.54
C SER A 332 -24.79 9.60 13.94
N LEU A 333 -24.06 8.52 14.23
CA LEU A 333 -24.66 7.26 14.65
C LEU A 333 -25.29 7.36 16.04
N LYS A 334 -24.67 8.08 16.99
CA LYS A 334 -25.28 8.36 18.30
C LYS A 334 -26.62 9.09 18.16
N LYS A 335 -26.72 10.03 17.23
CA LYS A 335 -27.96 10.77 16.93
C LYS A 335 -29.05 9.84 16.39
N ILE A 336 -28.69 8.92 15.49
CA ILE A 336 -29.61 7.90 14.94
C ILE A 336 -30.07 6.93 16.02
N TYR A 337 -29.14 6.46 16.86
CA TYR A 337 -29.42 5.57 17.99
C TYR A 337 -30.45 6.16 18.95
N ASN A 338 -30.25 7.42 19.37
CA ASN A 338 -31.19 8.10 20.26
C ASN A 338 -32.60 8.20 19.65
N PHE A 339 -32.70 8.54 18.36
CA PHE A 339 -33.98 8.59 17.67
C PHE A 339 -34.68 7.22 17.61
N LEU A 340 -33.91 6.15 17.41
CA LEU A 340 -34.45 4.79 17.40
C LEU A 340 -34.97 4.38 18.78
N LEU A 341 -34.26 4.73 19.86
CA LEU A 341 -34.73 4.50 21.24
C LEU A 341 -36.04 5.23 21.54
N GLU A 342 -36.15 6.50 21.15
CA GLU A 342 -37.37 7.30 21.32
C GLU A 342 -38.58 6.74 20.53
N ASN A 343 -38.31 5.99 19.46
CA ASN A 343 -39.33 5.44 18.56
C ASN A 343 -39.38 3.91 18.56
N LYS A 344 -38.92 3.25 19.63
CA LYS A 344 -38.81 1.77 19.73
C LYS A 344 -40.08 0.98 19.39
N ASN A 345 -41.25 1.60 19.58
CA ASN A 345 -42.58 0.99 19.35
C ASN A 345 -43.22 1.41 18.01
N LYS A 346 -42.49 2.14 17.16
CA LYS A 346 -42.98 2.62 15.86
C LYS A 346 -42.18 1.97 14.74
N LYS A 347 -42.79 1.82 13.56
CA LYS A 347 -42.07 1.42 12.36
C LYS A 347 -41.14 2.56 11.93
N VAL A 348 -39.85 2.26 11.76
CA VAL A 348 -38.81 3.21 11.37
C VAL A 348 -38.22 2.80 10.02
N TYR A 349 -37.82 3.80 9.24
CA TYR A 349 -37.26 3.67 7.90
C TYR A 349 -35.92 4.40 7.83
N LEU A 350 -34.94 3.77 7.17
CA LEU A 350 -33.63 4.36 6.89
C LEU A 350 -33.50 4.70 5.40
N PHE A 351 -32.85 5.82 5.10
CA PHE A 351 -32.51 6.21 3.75
C PHE A 351 -31.08 6.75 3.68
N THR A 352 -30.37 6.50 2.58
CA THR A 352 -29.12 7.18 2.26
C THR A 352 -29.21 7.98 0.98
N ALA A 353 -28.41 9.03 0.89
CA ALA A 353 -28.25 9.83 -0.33
C ALA A 353 -26.77 10.23 -0.50
N ASP A 354 -26.23 10.03 -1.71
CA ASP A 354 -24.85 10.41 -2.12
C ASP A 354 -24.94 11.61 -3.07
N ILE A 355 -24.49 12.80 -2.66
CA ILE A 355 -24.51 13.98 -3.53
C ILE A 355 -23.53 13.78 -4.69
N THR A 356 -24.03 13.83 -5.92
CA THR A 356 -23.24 13.58 -7.11
C THR A 356 -22.21 14.70 -7.31
N LYS A 357 -20.92 14.35 -7.18
CA LYS A 357 -19.79 15.23 -7.52
C LYS A 357 -19.86 16.60 -6.82
N CYS A 358 -20.22 16.61 -5.54
CA CYS A 358 -20.45 17.80 -4.72
C CYS A 358 -19.49 18.96 -5.02
N PHE A 359 -18.17 18.76 -4.92
CA PHE A 359 -17.18 19.82 -5.15
C PHE A 359 -17.28 20.55 -6.49
N SER A 360 -17.72 19.87 -7.57
CA SER A 360 -17.87 20.52 -8.88
C SER A 360 -19.20 21.26 -9.08
N ALA A 361 -20.18 21.02 -8.22
CA ALA A 361 -21.51 21.63 -8.30
C ALA A 361 -21.53 23.07 -7.76
N LEU A 362 -20.65 23.40 -6.79
CA LEU A 362 -20.67 24.68 -6.07
C LEU A 362 -20.64 25.88 -7.03
N ASN A 363 -21.70 26.66 -7.02
CA ASN A 363 -21.76 27.95 -7.69
C ASN A 363 -20.95 28.99 -6.88
N HIS A 364 -20.01 29.70 -7.53
CA HIS A 364 -19.11 30.64 -6.84
C HIS A 364 -19.84 31.85 -6.25
N GLN A 365 -20.87 32.36 -6.93
CA GLN A 365 -21.67 33.49 -6.46
C GLN A 365 -22.48 33.09 -5.22
N ILE A 366 -23.23 31.98 -5.29
CA ILE A 366 -24.01 31.47 -4.16
C ILE A 366 -23.08 31.15 -2.98
N LEU A 367 -21.93 30.53 -3.22
CA LEU A 367 -20.93 30.24 -2.18
C LEU A 367 -20.37 31.53 -1.55
N SER A 368 -20.09 32.56 -2.35
CA SER A 368 -19.66 33.87 -1.84
C SER A 368 -20.70 34.47 -0.91
N SER A 369 -21.95 34.58 -1.37
CA SER A 369 -23.06 35.09 -0.55
C SER A 369 -23.30 34.24 0.71
N SER A 370 -23.11 32.92 0.62
CA SER A 370 -23.18 32.01 1.78
C SER A 370 -22.10 32.31 2.82
N ILE A 371 -20.87 32.58 2.39
CA ILE A 371 -19.75 32.93 3.27
C ILE A 371 -19.99 34.31 3.90
N GLU A 372 -20.54 35.26 3.14
CA GLU A 372 -20.90 36.60 3.62
C GLU A 372 -21.94 36.54 4.72
N ASN A 373 -23.02 35.78 4.49
CA ASN A 373 -24.06 35.56 5.50
C ASN A 373 -23.50 34.90 6.77
N LEU A 374 -22.59 33.93 6.62
CA LEU A 374 -21.93 33.26 7.74
C LEU A 374 -21.05 34.20 8.57
N LEU A 375 -20.38 35.15 7.92
CA LEU A 375 -19.45 36.10 8.53
C LEU A 375 -20.06 37.48 8.81
N ALA A 376 -21.37 37.65 8.61
CA ALA A 376 -22.05 38.94 8.77
C ALA A 376 -21.99 39.50 10.19
N ARG A 377 -21.85 38.63 11.21
CA ARG A 377 -21.66 39.05 12.60
C ARG A 377 -20.17 39.26 12.88
N THR A 378 -19.80 40.50 13.17
CA THR A 378 -18.40 40.90 13.36
C THR A 378 -17.81 40.31 14.64
N HIS A 379 -16.69 39.60 14.50
CA HIS A 379 -15.94 39.01 15.61
C HIS A 379 -14.45 39.03 15.31
N ASP A 380 -13.64 39.28 16.33
CA ASP A 380 -12.25 38.86 16.28
C ASP A 380 -12.15 37.36 16.51
N ILE A 381 -11.45 36.68 15.61
CA ILE A 381 -11.18 35.25 15.68
C ILE A 381 -9.72 35.06 16.04
N HIS A 382 -9.49 34.41 17.17
CA HIS A 382 -8.17 34.07 17.67
C HIS A 382 -7.87 32.62 17.33
N SER A 383 -6.79 32.37 16.60
CA SER A 383 -6.39 31.02 16.19
C SER A 383 -4.97 30.69 16.62
N VAL A 384 -4.76 29.44 17.05
CA VAL A 384 -3.50 28.95 17.58
C VAL A 384 -3.20 27.58 16.98
N HIS A 385 -1.92 27.25 16.83
CA HIS A 385 -1.53 25.91 16.40
C HIS A 385 -0.43 25.33 17.28
N GLY A 386 -0.40 24.01 17.28
CA GLY A 386 0.52 23.19 18.03
C GLY A 386 0.95 22.00 17.20
N PHE A 387 2.18 21.56 17.39
CA PHE A 387 2.65 20.31 16.80
C PHE A 387 3.51 19.52 17.77
N GLY A 388 3.60 18.23 17.50
CA GLY A 388 4.26 17.32 18.41
C GLY A 388 4.32 15.88 17.99
N ARG A 389 4.76 15.01 18.89
CA ARG A 389 4.77 13.57 18.69
C ARG A 389 3.85 12.87 19.68
N GLY A 390 2.95 12.03 19.17
CA GLY A 390 2.13 11.14 20.02
C GLY A 390 2.92 9.92 20.50
N GLU A 391 2.29 9.08 21.31
CA GLU A 391 2.88 7.82 21.86
C GLU A 391 3.58 6.96 20.78
N ARG A 392 3.06 6.92 19.54
CA ARG A 392 3.65 6.16 18.41
C ARG A 392 4.74 6.90 17.61
N LYS A 393 5.38 7.93 18.18
CA LYS A 393 6.35 8.83 17.52
C LYS A 393 5.84 9.50 16.23
N ARG A 394 4.53 9.44 15.93
CA ARG A 394 3.93 10.09 14.75
C ARG A 394 3.84 11.60 14.96
N PHE A 395 4.11 12.36 13.91
CA PHE A 395 3.94 13.81 13.92
C PHE A 395 2.45 14.19 13.92
N HIS A 396 2.03 14.97 14.89
CA HIS A 396 0.70 15.56 15.00
C HIS A 396 0.78 17.07 14.82
N PHE A 397 -0.19 17.64 14.11
CA PHE A 397 -0.36 19.07 13.94
C PHE A 397 -1.83 19.41 14.20
N PHE A 398 -2.08 20.30 15.13
CA PHE A 398 -3.41 20.77 15.48
C PHE A 398 -3.49 22.29 15.36
N CYS A 399 -4.66 22.77 14.97
CA CYS A 399 -5.01 24.18 14.99
C CYS A 399 -6.42 24.32 15.52
N CYS A 400 -6.61 25.30 16.39
CA CYS A 400 -7.87 25.63 17.05
C CYS A 400 -8.14 27.13 16.92
N ALA A 401 -9.41 27.53 16.92
CA ALA A 401 -9.83 28.91 16.85
C ALA A 401 -10.93 29.17 17.88
N SER A 402 -11.00 30.38 18.42
CA SER A 402 -12.02 30.81 19.36
C SER A 402 -12.22 32.33 19.34
N LYS A 403 -13.21 32.82 20.08
CA LYS A 403 -13.46 34.26 20.29
C LYS A 403 -12.37 34.95 21.11
N THR A 404 -11.69 34.23 22.00
CA THR A 404 -10.61 34.78 22.83
C THR A 404 -9.31 33.98 22.64
N ALA A 405 -8.17 34.64 22.87
CA ALA A 405 -6.86 33.99 22.81
C ALA A 405 -6.72 32.87 23.85
N ASN A 406 -7.28 33.05 25.05
CA ASN A 406 -7.18 32.08 26.15
C ASN A 406 -8.00 30.82 25.83
N ASP A 407 -9.22 30.98 25.31
CA ASP A 407 -10.04 29.82 24.93
C ASP A 407 -9.42 29.04 23.77
N ALA A 408 -8.82 29.74 22.79
CA ALA A 408 -8.13 29.08 21.68
C ALA A 408 -6.96 28.22 22.18
N LYS A 409 -6.16 28.73 23.13
CA LYS A 409 -5.08 27.98 23.78
C LYS A 409 -5.61 26.80 24.58
N ARG A 410 -6.66 26.99 25.39
CA ARG A 410 -7.30 25.92 26.17
C ARG A 410 -7.78 24.78 25.28
N GLN A 411 -8.50 25.08 24.20
CA GLN A 411 -8.97 24.09 23.24
C GLN A 411 -7.84 23.35 22.53
N LEU A 412 -6.72 24.03 22.23
CA LEU A 412 -5.54 23.37 21.67
C LEU A 412 -4.95 22.38 22.66
N GLN A 413 -4.80 22.78 23.93
CA GLN A 413 -4.28 21.93 24.99
C GLN A 413 -5.15 20.70 25.20
N GLU A 414 -6.47 20.87 25.41
CA GLU A 414 -7.43 19.77 25.56
C GLU A 414 -7.35 18.76 24.41
N LYS A 415 -7.19 19.25 23.18
CA LYS A 415 -7.10 18.41 21.98
C LYS A 415 -5.77 17.64 21.91
N MET A 416 -4.69 18.23 22.39
CA MET A 416 -3.37 17.60 22.45
C MET A 416 -3.32 16.56 23.57
N ASP A 417 -3.90 16.85 24.72
CA ASP A 417 -4.01 15.93 25.86
C ASP A 417 -4.87 14.73 25.50
N LYS A 418 -6.04 14.95 24.90
CA LYS A 418 -6.92 13.88 24.39
C LYS A 418 -6.23 13.00 23.34
N LYS A 419 -5.18 13.50 22.68
CA LYS A 419 -4.39 12.77 21.68
C LYS A 419 -3.00 12.37 22.19
N LYS A 420 -2.72 12.55 23.48
CA LYS A 420 -1.50 12.15 24.19
C LYS A 420 -0.21 12.55 23.44
N VAL A 421 -0.07 13.84 23.16
CA VAL A 421 1.10 14.39 22.45
C VAL A 421 2.19 14.80 23.44
N MET A 422 3.36 14.15 23.38
CA MET A 422 4.43 14.23 24.39
C MET A 422 5.39 15.42 24.20
N ILE A 423 5.70 15.79 22.96
CA ILE A 423 6.58 16.95 22.65
C ILE A 423 5.68 18.02 22.06
N PHE A 424 5.51 19.17 22.70
CA PHE A 424 4.61 20.22 22.23
C PHE A 424 5.34 21.55 22.05
N ASP A 425 5.28 22.10 20.84
CA ASP A 425 5.66 23.49 20.56
C ASP A 425 4.40 24.28 20.19
N ALA A 426 3.97 25.16 21.10
CA ALA A 426 2.84 26.05 20.93
C ALA A 426 3.29 27.35 20.24
N LYS A 427 2.68 27.71 19.12
CA LYS A 427 2.96 28.98 18.45
C LYS A 427 2.03 30.09 18.92
N PRO A 428 2.43 31.37 18.78
CA PRO A 428 1.62 32.50 19.24
C PRO A 428 0.24 32.53 18.56
N VAL A 429 -0.73 33.06 19.30
CA VAL A 429 -2.11 33.23 18.83
C VAL A 429 -2.13 34.30 17.74
N LYS A 430 -2.78 33.99 16.60
CA LYS A 430 -3.06 34.95 15.53
C LYS A 430 -4.48 35.47 15.67
N ARG A 431 -4.63 36.80 15.66
CA ARG A 431 -5.93 37.48 15.59
C ARG A 431 -6.27 37.75 14.12
N CYS A 432 -7.50 37.47 13.73
CA CYS A 432 -8.04 37.73 12.39
C CYS A 432 -9.46 38.24 12.53
N SER A 433 -9.80 39.36 11.89
CA SER A 433 -11.18 39.83 11.85
C SER A 433 -12.02 39.04 10.84
N THR A 434 -13.33 39.07 11.01
CA THR A 434 -14.32 38.48 10.09
C THR A 434 -14.25 39.08 8.69
N GLU A 435 -13.95 40.37 8.57
CA GLU A 435 -13.83 41.09 7.30
C GLU A 435 -12.60 40.60 6.53
N HIS A 436 -11.47 40.47 7.21
CA HIS A 436 -10.25 39.95 6.59
C HIS A 436 -10.42 38.48 6.15
N LEU A 437 -11.06 37.66 6.99
CA LEU A 437 -11.37 36.28 6.64
C LEU A 437 -12.31 36.20 5.43
N LEU A 438 -13.31 37.08 5.37
CA LEU A 438 -14.24 37.16 4.24
C LEU A 438 -13.51 37.51 2.94
N GLU A 439 -12.65 38.52 2.95
CA GLU A 439 -11.83 38.91 1.81
C GLU A 439 -10.95 37.74 1.33
N GLU A 440 -10.29 37.04 2.25
CA GLU A 440 -9.42 35.91 1.93
C GLU A 440 -10.20 34.74 1.30
N LEU A 441 -11.37 34.42 1.84
CA LEU A 441 -12.22 33.32 1.34
C LEU A 441 -12.82 33.66 -0.01
N ARG A 442 -13.38 34.88 -0.19
CA ARG A 442 -13.87 35.35 -1.48
C ARG A 442 -12.76 35.31 -2.52
N SER A 443 -11.61 35.90 -2.21
CA SER A 443 -10.44 35.87 -3.10
C SER A 443 -10.05 34.44 -3.47
N THR A 444 -10.06 33.51 -2.51
CA THR A 444 -9.76 32.10 -2.76
C THR A 444 -10.76 31.44 -3.71
N VAL A 445 -12.07 31.63 -3.51
CA VAL A 445 -13.12 31.03 -4.36
C VAL A 445 -12.98 31.47 -5.82
N PHE A 446 -12.69 32.75 -6.06
CA PHE A 446 -12.59 33.31 -7.42
C PHE A 446 -11.19 33.20 -8.05
N SER A 447 -10.20 32.62 -7.36
CA SER A 447 -8.79 32.57 -7.80
C SER A 447 -8.26 31.19 -8.21
N TYR A 448 -9.14 30.26 -8.57
CA TYR A 448 -8.73 28.94 -9.05
C TYR A 448 -8.21 28.96 -10.50
N TYR A 449 -6.94 29.33 -10.64
CA TYR A 449 -6.21 29.37 -11.90
C TYR A 449 -5.27 28.17 -12.06
N PHE A 450 -5.12 27.66 -13.28
CA PHE A 450 -4.15 26.61 -13.57
C PHE A 450 -3.52 26.72 -14.95
N LYS A 451 -2.29 26.22 -15.07
CA LYS A 451 -1.55 26.13 -16.33
C LYS A 451 -1.56 24.70 -16.86
N ARG A 452 -1.76 24.54 -18.18
CA ARG A 452 -1.53 23.30 -18.93
C ARG A 452 -0.76 23.60 -20.21
N GLY A 453 0.46 23.06 -20.32
CA GLY A 453 1.36 23.38 -21.43
C GLY A 453 1.73 24.87 -21.42
N LYS A 454 1.54 25.55 -22.55
CA LYS A 454 1.73 27.01 -22.67
C LYS A 454 0.46 27.81 -22.37
N THR A 455 -0.67 27.15 -22.10
CA THR A 455 -1.99 27.78 -21.97
C THR A 455 -2.42 27.88 -20.51
N PHE A 456 -3.17 28.93 -20.19
CA PHE A 456 -3.67 29.26 -18.86
C PHE A 456 -5.20 29.22 -18.83
N PHE A 457 -5.74 28.75 -17.71
CA PHE A 457 -7.17 28.49 -17.55
C PHE A 457 -7.65 28.96 -16.17
N LYS A 458 -8.93 29.32 -16.09
CA LYS A 458 -9.67 29.63 -14.86
C LYS A 458 -10.81 28.63 -14.68
N VAL A 459 -11.02 28.17 -13.46
CA VAL A 459 -12.22 27.45 -13.03
C VAL A 459 -13.29 28.49 -12.66
N THR A 460 -14.47 28.40 -13.27
CA THR A 460 -15.58 29.34 -13.03
C THR A 460 -16.74 28.72 -12.26
N ARG A 461 -16.68 27.40 -12.00
CA ARG A 461 -17.66 26.68 -11.19
C ARG A 461 -16.96 25.59 -10.38
N GLY A 462 -17.43 25.37 -9.17
CA GLY A 462 -16.93 24.33 -8.28
C GLY A 462 -15.63 24.71 -7.57
N VAL A 463 -15.29 23.95 -6.54
CA VAL A 463 -14.03 24.06 -5.81
C VAL A 463 -13.10 22.90 -6.20
N PRO A 464 -11.84 23.18 -6.58
CA PRO A 464 -10.86 22.16 -6.92
C PRO A 464 -10.63 21.09 -5.86
N GLN A 465 -10.73 19.81 -6.23
CA GLN A 465 -10.34 18.73 -5.34
C GLN A 465 -8.84 18.80 -4.98
N GLY A 466 -8.54 18.65 -3.70
CA GLY A 466 -7.19 18.76 -3.15
C GLY A 466 -6.77 20.17 -2.72
N HIS A 467 -7.62 21.20 -2.88
CA HIS A 467 -7.40 22.47 -2.21
C HIS A 467 -7.71 22.33 -0.70
N PRO A 468 -6.89 22.88 0.22
CA PRO A 468 -7.05 22.68 1.66
C PRO A 468 -8.39 23.12 2.27
N LEU A 469 -9.12 24.02 1.60
CA LEU A 469 -10.39 24.58 2.08
C LEU A 469 -11.63 23.91 1.46
N SER A 470 -11.50 23.04 0.47
CA SER A 470 -12.64 22.55 -0.33
C SER A 470 -13.73 21.86 0.47
N SER A 471 -13.38 21.01 1.45
CA SER A 471 -14.34 20.35 2.33
C SER A 471 -15.19 21.36 3.11
N ASN A 472 -14.55 22.35 3.73
CA ASN A 472 -15.25 23.37 4.51
C ASN A 472 -16.12 24.27 3.61
N LEU A 473 -15.66 24.62 2.41
CA LEU A 473 -16.46 25.37 1.44
C LEU A 473 -17.68 24.59 0.97
N ALA A 474 -17.53 23.28 0.72
CA ALA A 474 -18.66 22.39 0.42
C ALA A 474 -19.62 22.25 1.60
N HIS A 475 -19.09 22.17 2.84
CA HIS A 475 -19.91 22.12 4.04
C HIS A 475 -20.77 23.37 4.18
N ILE A 476 -20.21 24.58 4.02
CA ILE A 476 -20.97 25.85 4.04
C ILE A 476 -22.07 25.82 2.97
N TYR A 477 -21.73 25.42 1.75
CA TYR A 477 -22.66 25.39 0.63
C TYR A 477 -23.85 24.45 0.86
N LEU A 478 -23.57 23.23 1.34
CA LEU A 478 -24.59 22.24 1.67
C LEU A 478 -25.45 22.71 2.85
N THR A 479 -24.84 23.32 3.88
CA THR A 479 -25.59 23.86 5.02
C THR A 479 -26.57 24.95 4.60
N GLU A 480 -26.20 25.83 3.67
CA GLU A 480 -27.14 26.84 3.15
C GLU A 480 -28.28 26.22 2.34
N PHE A 481 -27.97 25.24 1.48
CA PHE A 481 -29.01 24.46 0.79
C PHE A 481 -29.99 23.80 1.77
N GLU A 482 -29.49 23.17 2.83
CA GLU A 482 -30.31 22.53 3.87
C GLU A 482 -31.21 23.54 4.60
N LYS A 483 -30.69 24.75 4.90
CA LYS A 483 -31.48 25.80 5.57
C LYS A 483 -32.60 26.32 4.69
N GLU A 484 -32.38 26.41 3.38
CA GLU A 484 -33.36 26.89 2.41
C GLU A 484 -34.42 25.82 2.10
N TYR A 485 -33.99 24.64 1.64
CA TYR A 485 -34.90 23.61 1.12
C TYR A 485 -35.51 22.73 2.20
N TRP A 486 -34.85 22.55 3.34
CA TRP A 486 -35.33 21.64 4.40
C TRP A 486 -35.81 22.39 5.64
N ARG A 487 -36.19 23.66 5.50
CA ARG A 487 -36.53 24.56 6.60
C ARG A 487 -37.60 24.00 7.55
N ARG A 488 -38.62 23.34 6.99
CA ARG A 488 -39.75 22.76 7.73
C ARG A 488 -39.40 21.36 8.25
N GLU A 489 -38.95 20.48 7.37
CA GLU A 489 -38.70 19.07 7.63
C GLU A 489 -37.58 18.86 8.65
N ARG A 490 -36.54 19.71 8.66
CA ARG A 490 -35.44 19.64 9.64
C ARG A 490 -35.87 19.87 11.08
N ARG A 491 -37.08 20.40 11.31
CA ARG A 491 -37.66 20.65 12.64
C ARG A 491 -38.70 19.59 13.03
N ASP A 492 -39.05 18.67 12.13
CA ASP A 492 -40.04 17.63 12.39
C ASP A 492 -39.44 16.53 13.28
N LYS A 493 -40.05 16.28 14.44
CA LYS A 493 -39.58 15.27 15.40
C LYS A 493 -39.69 13.83 14.88
N ARG A 494 -40.41 13.60 13.78
CA ARG A 494 -40.55 12.27 13.13
C ARG A 494 -39.37 11.94 12.22
N LEU A 495 -38.39 12.83 12.09
CA LEU A 495 -37.24 12.67 11.22
C LEU A 495 -35.97 13.11 11.95
N VAL A 496 -34.91 12.32 11.79
CA VAL A 496 -33.55 12.75 12.05
C VAL A 496 -32.68 12.49 10.82
N TYR A 497 -31.76 13.42 10.55
CA TYR A 497 -30.74 13.21 9.51
C TYR A 497 -29.35 13.60 9.99
N CYS A 498 -28.36 12.97 9.37
CA CYS A 498 -26.93 13.16 9.59
C CYS A 498 -26.23 13.31 8.24
N ARG A 499 -25.11 14.06 8.23
CA ARG A 499 -24.28 14.26 7.04
C ARG A 499 -22.81 14.10 7.35
N TYR A 500 -22.13 13.32 6.51
CA TYR A 500 -20.68 13.23 6.48
C TYR A 500 -20.19 13.66 5.08
N GLU A 501 -19.60 14.85 4.98
CA GLU A 501 -19.22 15.48 3.70
C GLU A 501 -20.40 15.55 2.72
N ASP A 502 -20.43 14.68 1.70
CA ASP A 502 -21.45 14.58 0.65
C ASP A 502 -22.42 13.39 0.81
N ASP A 503 -22.26 12.57 1.86
CA ASP A 503 -23.11 11.44 2.18
C ASP A 503 -24.14 11.79 3.28
N TYR A 504 -25.42 11.53 3.02
CA TYR A 504 -26.53 11.70 3.98
C TYR A 504 -27.08 10.37 4.46
N LEU A 505 -27.51 10.36 5.72
CA LEU A 505 -28.27 9.28 6.35
C LEU A 505 -29.52 9.89 7.00
N PHE A 506 -30.69 9.36 6.66
CA PHE A 506 -31.98 9.74 7.22
C PHE A 506 -32.58 8.57 8.00
N CYS A 507 -33.21 8.86 9.12
CA CYS A 507 -33.98 7.92 9.92
C CYS A 507 -35.32 8.56 10.27
N THR A 508 -36.43 7.91 9.90
CA THR A 508 -37.76 8.52 10.01
C THR A 508 -38.85 7.51 10.33
N THR A 509 -39.92 7.99 10.96
CA THR A 509 -41.20 7.26 11.08
C THR A 509 -42.19 7.61 9.97
N GLU A 510 -41.88 8.61 9.13
CA GLU A 510 -42.72 9.09 8.03
C GLU A 510 -41.90 9.26 6.74
N PRO A 511 -41.83 8.22 5.88
CA PRO A 511 -41.06 8.22 4.62
C PRO A 511 -41.31 9.42 3.71
N ARG A 512 -42.53 9.98 3.70
CA ARG A 512 -42.88 11.13 2.85
C ARG A 512 -42.04 12.38 3.18
N LEU A 513 -41.56 12.52 4.42
CA LEU A 513 -40.68 13.63 4.81
C LEU A 513 -39.34 13.57 4.07
N VAL A 514 -38.73 12.38 3.99
CA VAL A 514 -37.46 12.19 3.27
C VAL A 514 -37.66 12.37 1.77
N GLN A 515 -38.78 11.91 1.21
CA GLN A 515 -39.10 12.14 -0.20
C GLN A 515 -39.17 13.62 -0.55
N LYS A 516 -39.85 14.44 0.27
CA LYS A 516 -39.90 15.91 0.09
C LYS A 516 -38.52 16.55 0.18
N MET A 517 -37.68 16.10 1.11
CA MET A 517 -36.31 16.62 1.25
C MET A 517 -35.43 16.27 0.04
N LEU A 518 -35.57 15.07 -0.51
CA LEU A 518 -34.75 14.61 -1.63
C LEU A 518 -35.30 15.02 -3.00
N GLU A 519 -36.57 15.39 -3.11
CA GLU A 519 -37.21 15.86 -4.35
C GLU A 519 -36.38 16.91 -5.11
N PRO A 520 -35.93 18.05 -4.51
CA PRO A 520 -35.12 19.05 -5.22
C PRO A 520 -33.77 18.49 -5.72
N LEU A 521 -33.25 17.42 -5.10
CA LEU A 521 -32.01 16.75 -5.51
C LEU A 521 -32.25 15.68 -6.58
N TYR A 522 -33.43 15.06 -6.61
CA TYR A 522 -33.83 14.06 -7.60
C TYR A 522 -34.28 14.68 -8.93
N VAL A 523 -35.05 15.78 -8.86
CA VAL A 523 -35.48 16.56 -10.02
C VAL A 523 -34.27 17.29 -10.62
N GLY A 524 -33.37 17.79 -9.76
CA GLY A 524 -32.27 18.64 -10.18
C GLY A 524 -32.77 20.04 -10.55
N GLY A 525 -31.91 20.83 -11.22
CA GLY A 525 -32.28 22.19 -11.66
C GLY A 525 -32.42 23.23 -10.54
N ASN A 526 -32.18 22.85 -9.28
CA ASN A 526 -32.08 23.82 -8.18
C ASN A 526 -30.93 24.82 -8.44
N PRO A 527 -31.00 26.06 -7.93
CA PRO A 527 -29.97 27.08 -8.11
C PRO A 527 -28.58 26.64 -7.63
N TYR A 528 -28.55 25.68 -6.70
CA TYR A 528 -27.33 25.11 -6.13
C TYR A 528 -26.64 24.09 -7.05
N ASN A 529 -27.26 23.69 -8.16
CA ASN A 529 -26.82 22.64 -9.08
C ASN A 529 -26.50 21.30 -8.38
N LEU A 530 -27.11 21.04 -7.23
CA LEU A 530 -26.91 19.81 -6.46
C LEU A 530 -27.85 18.72 -6.98
N THR A 531 -27.33 17.49 -7.09
CA THR A 531 -28.11 16.31 -7.48
C THR A 531 -27.66 15.12 -6.66
N VAL A 532 -28.54 14.11 -6.51
CA VAL A 532 -28.21 12.86 -5.81
C VAL A 532 -27.93 11.72 -6.78
N ASN A 533 -27.01 10.85 -6.42
CA ASN A 533 -26.76 9.61 -7.16
C ASN A 533 -27.82 8.57 -6.82
N LYS A 534 -28.77 8.37 -7.73
CA LYS A 534 -29.89 7.43 -7.56
C LYS A 534 -29.43 5.99 -7.34
N GLU A 535 -28.39 5.54 -8.06
CA GLU A 535 -27.88 4.16 -7.99
C GLU A 535 -27.21 3.84 -6.65
N LYS A 536 -26.73 4.85 -5.93
CA LYS A 536 -26.10 4.68 -4.61
C LYS A 536 -27.02 4.95 -3.44
N SER A 537 -28.19 5.53 -3.69
CA SER A 537 -29.15 5.84 -2.64
C SER A 537 -29.87 4.56 -2.25
N GLN A 538 -29.92 4.25 -0.96
CA GLN A 538 -30.53 3.04 -0.44
C GLN A 538 -31.72 3.40 0.45
N ARG A 539 -32.68 2.49 0.53
CA ARG A 539 -33.76 2.50 1.51
C ARG A 539 -33.73 1.17 2.24
N ALA A 540 -33.95 1.20 3.55
CA ALA A 540 -34.11 0.00 4.36
C ALA A 540 -35.28 0.15 5.35
N GLU A 541 -36.02 -0.92 5.54
CA GLU A 541 -37.05 -1.06 6.58
C GLU A 541 -37.09 -2.48 7.18
N GLY A 542 -37.59 -2.61 8.41
CA GLY A 542 -37.72 -3.93 9.07
C GLY A 542 -36.37 -4.61 9.30
N ASP A 543 -36.13 -5.75 8.65
CA ASP A 543 -34.93 -6.57 8.78
C ASP A 543 -33.80 -6.20 7.79
N GLU A 544 -34.03 -5.18 6.97
CA GLU A 544 -33.12 -4.79 5.90
C GLU A 544 -31.86 -4.08 6.43
N LYS A 545 -30.71 -4.43 5.86
CA LYS A 545 -29.40 -3.86 6.21
C LYS A 545 -29.05 -2.72 5.25
N LEU A 546 -28.56 -1.62 5.80
CA LEU A 546 -28.13 -0.44 5.03
C LEU A 546 -26.66 -0.12 5.31
N VAL A 547 -25.94 0.40 4.32
CA VAL A 547 -24.53 0.83 4.49
C VAL A 547 -24.39 2.33 4.28
N TRP A 548 -23.78 3.03 5.24
CA TRP A 548 -23.49 4.47 5.17
C TRP A 548 -22.08 4.77 5.65
N CYS A 549 -21.27 5.45 4.82
CA CYS A 549 -19.86 5.79 5.10
C CYS A 549 -18.99 4.61 5.59
N GLY A 550 -19.25 3.40 5.06
CA GLY A 550 -18.56 2.18 5.45
C GLY A 550 -19.13 1.49 6.70
N VAL A 551 -20.15 2.06 7.34
CA VAL A 551 -20.85 1.50 8.50
C VAL A 551 -22.11 0.77 8.06
N ARG A 552 -22.28 -0.49 8.46
CA ARG A 552 -23.51 -1.25 8.28
C ARG A 552 -24.47 -0.98 9.44
N ILE A 553 -25.73 -0.69 9.12
CA ILE A 553 -26.81 -0.39 10.06
C ILE A 553 -27.89 -1.45 9.89
N ASP A 554 -28.28 -2.10 10.99
CA ASP A 554 -29.28 -3.15 11.05
C ASP A 554 -30.44 -2.73 11.97
N LEU A 555 -31.67 -2.92 11.50
CA LEU A 555 -32.91 -2.52 12.19
C LEU A 555 -33.58 -3.70 12.94
N LYS A 556 -33.05 -4.94 12.85
CA LYS A 556 -33.66 -6.17 13.40
C LYS A 556 -34.00 -6.14 14.90
N ASN A 557 -33.27 -5.36 15.70
CA ASN A 557 -33.45 -5.31 17.14
C ASN A 557 -33.61 -3.86 17.60
N THR A 558 -34.84 -3.34 17.61
CA THR A 558 -35.14 -2.02 18.21
C THR A 558 -34.79 -1.93 19.70
N HIS A 559 -34.52 -3.08 20.35
CA HIS A 559 -34.05 -3.21 21.73
C HIS A 559 -32.55 -3.49 21.86
N THR A 560 -31.83 -3.63 20.74
CA THR A 560 -30.39 -3.93 20.71
C THR A 560 -29.77 -3.36 19.43
N ILE A 561 -29.84 -2.04 19.24
CA ILE A 561 -28.99 -1.38 18.26
C ILE A 561 -27.59 -1.37 18.86
N SER A 562 -26.81 -2.41 18.56
CA SER A 562 -25.37 -2.32 18.71
C SER A 562 -24.89 -1.26 17.73
N LEU A 563 -24.31 -0.17 18.24
CA LEU A 563 -23.59 0.82 17.45
C LEU A 563 -22.29 0.19 16.98
N THR A 564 -22.40 -0.70 16.00
CA THR A 564 -21.28 -1.36 15.36
C THR A 564 -20.74 -0.39 14.31
N LEU A 565 -19.71 0.39 14.67
CA LEU A 565 -18.89 1.17 13.73
C LEU A 565 -18.21 0.14 12.84
N SER A 566 -18.83 -0.21 11.71
CA SER A 566 -18.29 -1.33 10.92
C SER A 566 -16.99 -1.01 10.19
N THR A 567 -15.90 -1.07 10.92
CA THR A 567 -14.85 -2.05 10.65
C THR A 567 -15.13 -3.34 11.44
N ASP A 568 -16.39 -3.79 11.54
CA ASP A 568 -16.82 -4.86 12.46
C ASP A 568 -16.48 -6.24 11.91
N VAL A 569 -15.21 -6.52 12.03
CA VAL A 569 -14.70 -7.59 12.88
C VAL A 569 -15.53 -7.61 14.18
N PRO A 570 -16.34 -8.64 14.44
CA PRO A 570 -17.11 -8.69 15.67
C PRO A 570 -16.18 -8.54 16.88
N GLN A 571 -16.56 -7.70 17.84
CA GLN A 571 -15.70 -7.35 18.96
C GLN A 571 -15.67 -8.49 20.00
N TYR A 572 -14.80 -9.47 19.76
CA TYR A 572 -14.54 -10.59 20.67
C TYR A 572 -13.55 -10.24 21.79
N GLY A 573 -12.86 -9.10 21.65
CA GLY A 573 -11.79 -8.65 22.51
C GLY A 573 -12.03 -7.28 23.17
N PRO A 574 -11.23 -6.88 24.18
CA PRO A 574 -10.09 -7.62 24.76
C PRO A 574 -10.56 -8.81 25.62
N LEU A 575 -9.66 -9.39 26.43
CA LEU A 575 -10.04 -10.33 27.49
C LEU A 575 -11.25 -9.82 28.28
N SER A 576 -12.13 -10.74 28.67
CA SER A 576 -13.25 -10.41 29.55
C SER A 576 -12.74 -9.80 30.86
N ALA A 577 -13.48 -8.83 31.41
CA ALA A 577 -13.12 -8.23 32.71
C ALA A 577 -13.00 -9.28 33.82
N HIS A 578 -13.76 -10.38 33.73
CA HIS A 578 -13.67 -11.47 34.69
C HIS A 578 -12.30 -12.17 34.62
N PHE A 579 -11.85 -12.53 33.42
CA PHE A 579 -10.55 -13.19 33.28
C PHE A 579 -9.39 -12.23 33.54
N ASP A 580 -9.47 -10.98 33.09
CA ASP A 580 -8.46 -9.95 33.36
C ASP A 580 -8.29 -9.71 34.88
N THR A 581 -9.39 -9.55 35.61
CA THR A 581 -9.37 -9.44 37.08
C THR A 581 -8.83 -10.70 37.74
N TRP A 582 -9.14 -11.88 37.21
CA TRP A 582 -8.61 -13.15 37.72
C TRP A 582 -7.10 -13.24 37.50
N LEU A 583 -6.59 -12.83 36.33
CA LEU A 583 -5.16 -12.82 36.03
C LEU A 583 -4.40 -11.93 37.00
N ASP A 584 -4.92 -10.75 37.30
CA ASP A 584 -4.32 -9.83 38.28
C ASP A 584 -4.28 -10.46 39.68
N ARG A 585 -5.38 -11.07 40.12
CA ARG A 585 -5.48 -11.69 41.45
C ARG A 585 -4.59 -12.93 41.62
N ASN A 586 -4.26 -13.64 40.53
CA ASN A 586 -3.50 -14.88 40.56
C ASN A 586 -2.04 -14.71 40.08
N GLY A 587 -1.51 -13.48 40.09
CA GLY A 587 -0.08 -13.22 39.82
C GLY A 587 0.33 -13.24 38.34
N TYR A 588 -0.65 -13.29 37.42
CA TYR A 588 -0.44 -13.22 35.98
C TYR A 588 -0.56 -11.80 35.41
N GLY A 589 -1.08 -10.83 36.16
CA GLY A 589 -1.26 -9.44 35.70
C GLY A 589 -0.01 -8.78 35.12
N LYS A 590 1.18 -9.14 35.62
CA LYS A 590 2.48 -8.62 35.15
C LYS A 590 2.80 -8.92 33.68
N TYR A 591 2.09 -9.86 33.05
CA TYR A 591 2.33 -10.27 31.67
C TYR A 591 1.52 -9.47 30.65
N ASP A 592 0.63 -8.56 31.05
CA ASP A 592 -0.20 -7.72 30.17
C ASP A 592 -0.83 -8.52 29.02
N TYR A 593 -1.64 -9.53 29.35
CA TYR A 593 -2.30 -10.37 28.33
C TYR A 593 -3.43 -9.65 27.61
N SER A 594 -4.00 -8.61 28.22
CA SER A 594 -5.04 -7.79 27.61
C SER A 594 -4.55 -7.02 26.39
N ARG A 595 -3.26 -6.61 26.34
CA ARG A 595 -2.65 -5.94 25.20
C ARG A 595 -3.48 -4.74 24.73
N LEU A 596 -3.83 -3.88 25.69
CA LEU A 596 -4.68 -2.71 25.46
C LEU A 596 -4.04 -1.68 24.52
N ASP A 597 -2.72 -1.77 24.29
CA ASP A 597 -1.99 -1.01 23.27
C ASP A 597 -2.47 -1.29 21.83
N LEU A 598 -3.03 -2.49 21.60
CA LEU A 598 -3.69 -2.92 20.36
C LEU A 598 -5.22 -2.77 20.42
N GLY A 599 -5.75 -2.20 21.50
CA GLY A 599 -7.18 -2.03 21.73
C GLY A 599 -7.91 -3.38 21.80
N THR A 600 -9.10 -3.44 21.21
CA THR A 600 -9.94 -4.64 21.21
C THR A 600 -9.36 -5.79 20.40
N ALA A 601 -8.33 -5.54 19.58
CA ALA A 601 -7.69 -6.57 18.78
C ALA A 601 -6.57 -7.32 19.52
N GLY A 602 -6.14 -6.80 20.68
CA GLY A 602 -4.98 -7.30 21.41
C GLY A 602 -5.16 -8.71 21.99
N SER A 603 -6.40 -9.07 22.33
CA SER A 603 -6.70 -10.32 23.03
C SER A 603 -8.19 -10.67 22.94
N PHE A 604 -8.56 -11.89 23.34
CA PHE A 604 -9.94 -12.30 23.56
C PHE A 604 -10.01 -13.52 24.49
N GLY A 605 -11.17 -13.67 25.14
CA GLY A 605 -11.49 -14.85 25.93
C GLY A 605 -11.87 -14.57 27.38
N GLY A 606 -12.47 -15.57 28.00
CA GLY A 606 -12.90 -15.57 29.40
C GLY A 606 -14.42 -15.48 29.58
N MET A 607 -14.86 -15.79 30.81
CA MET A 607 -16.28 -15.87 31.15
C MET A 607 -16.90 -14.48 31.23
N SER A 608 -18.19 -14.37 30.88
CA SER A 608 -18.91 -13.11 31.01
C SER A 608 -19.16 -12.78 32.49
N ALA A 609 -19.04 -11.52 32.86
CA ALA A 609 -19.29 -11.06 34.24
C ALA A 609 -20.75 -11.20 34.72
N LYS A 610 -21.67 -11.67 33.86
CA LYS A 610 -23.13 -11.72 34.13
C LYS A 610 -23.79 -13.08 33.87
N GLY A 611 -23.05 -14.16 33.59
CA GLY A 611 -23.68 -15.36 33.05
C GLY A 611 -23.10 -16.73 33.42
N LEU A 612 -21.87 -16.84 33.90
CA LEU A 612 -21.26 -18.12 34.30
C LEU A 612 -20.25 -17.86 35.43
N GLU A 613 -20.50 -18.41 36.62
CA GLU A 613 -19.49 -18.47 37.70
C GLU A 613 -18.54 -19.66 37.53
N PHE A 614 -18.91 -20.64 36.70
CA PHE A 614 -18.17 -21.87 36.47
C PHE A 614 -17.96 -22.14 34.98
N PHE A 615 -16.80 -22.72 34.64
CA PHE A 615 -16.47 -23.12 33.28
C PHE A 615 -17.34 -24.30 32.81
N ASP A 616 -17.87 -24.22 31.59
CA ASP A 616 -18.55 -25.34 30.93
C ASP A 616 -17.50 -26.39 30.52
N THR A 617 -17.46 -27.50 31.24
CA THR A 617 -16.49 -28.58 31.03
C THR A 617 -16.87 -29.52 29.88
N THR A 618 -17.96 -29.27 29.15
CA THR A 618 -18.34 -30.08 27.97
C THR A 618 -17.38 -29.91 26.80
N LYS A 619 -16.59 -28.83 26.78
CA LYS A 619 -15.60 -28.55 25.73
C LYS A 619 -14.28 -28.08 26.34
N ASP A 620 -13.18 -28.64 25.87
CA ASP A 620 -11.85 -28.17 26.28
C ASP A 620 -11.56 -26.78 25.69
N PRO A 621 -10.87 -25.88 26.43
CA PRO A 621 -10.46 -24.58 25.92
C PRO A 621 -9.61 -24.67 24.66
N VAL A 622 -9.77 -23.70 23.76
CA VAL A 622 -8.98 -23.55 22.53
C VAL A 622 -8.16 -22.28 22.62
N ILE A 623 -6.84 -22.41 22.51
CA ILE A 623 -5.88 -21.31 22.61
C ILE A 623 -5.26 -21.04 21.23
N PHE A 624 -5.28 -19.77 20.82
CA PHE A 624 -4.88 -19.34 19.48
C PHE A 624 -3.54 -18.61 19.47
N PHE A 625 -2.62 -19.06 18.62
CA PHE A 625 -1.28 -18.49 18.45
C PHE A 625 -1.11 -17.90 17.05
N HIS A 626 -1.17 -16.58 16.93
CA HIS A 626 -1.04 -15.89 15.64
C HIS A 626 0.40 -15.85 15.10
N GLY A 627 0.55 -15.55 13.81
CA GLY A 627 1.82 -15.44 13.11
C GLY A 627 2.60 -14.14 13.36
N ASN A 628 3.81 -14.06 12.79
CA ASN A 628 4.67 -12.88 12.90
C ASN A 628 3.98 -11.62 12.33
N SER A 629 4.04 -10.49 13.04
CA SER A 629 3.37 -9.22 12.70
C SER A 629 1.84 -9.24 12.68
N ASP A 630 1.20 -10.28 13.23
CA ASP A 630 -0.25 -10.38 13.35
C ASP A 630 -0.72 -10.02 14.79
N ALA A 631 -1.99 -10.25 15.11
CA ALA A 631 -2.58 -10.03 16.43
C ALA A 631 -3.59 -11.13 16.77
N ALA A 632 -4.11 -11.13 18.00
CA ALA A 632 -5.12 -12.08 18.44
C ALA A 632 -6.42 -11.95 17.62
N LEU A 633 -6.88 -10.72 17.37
CA LEU A 633 -7.99 -10.43 16.46
C LEU A 633 -7.55 -9.43 15.39
N THR A 634 -8.44 -9.14 14.45
CA THR A 634 -8.15 -8.22 13.34
C THR A 634 -7.87 -6.81 13.86
N ALA A 635 -6.61 -6.37 13.77
CA ALA A 635 -6.20 -5.03 14.14
C ALA A 635 -6.17 -4.07 12.94
N ASN A 636 -5.89 -4.58 11.74
CA ASN A 636 -5.86 -3.82 10.48
C ASN A 636 -5.84 -4.77 9.26
N ASN A 637 -5.78 -4.23 8.04
CA ASN A 637 -5.81 -5.04 6.81
C ASN A 637 -4.62 -6.03 6.66
N PHE A 638 -3.54 -5.88 7.40
CA PHE A 638 -2.36 -6.74 7.36
C PHE A 638 -2.23 -7.63 8.61
N SER A 639 -2.90 -7.26 9.70
CA SER A 639 -3.03 -8.08 10.91
C SER A 639 -4.48 -8.51 11.05
N THR A 640 -4.76 -9.70 10.52
CA THR A 640 -6.11 -10.24 10.38
C THR A 640 -6.56 -11.05 11.59
N GLY A 641 -5.63 -11.54 12.41
CA GLY A 641 -5.89 -12.31 13.63
C GLY A 641 -6.83 -13.50 13.44
N TRP A 642 -7.54 -13.88 14.50
CA TRP A 642 -8.39 -15.07 14.55
C TRP A 642 -9.89 -14.77 14.45
N THR A 643 -10.27 -13.54 14.11
CA THR A 643 -11.68 -13.10 14.09
C THR A 643 -12.60 -14.05 13.35
N THR A 644 -12.25 -14.43 12.12
CA THR A 644 -13.08 -15.31 11.29
C THR A 644 -13.21 -16.71 11.91
N THR A 645 -12.12 -17.25 12.46
CA THR A 645 -12.14 -18.54 13.16
C THR A 645 -12.98 -18.48 14.43
N VAL A 646 -12.79 -17.45 15.26
CA VAL A 646 -13.58 -17.22 16.48
C VAL A 646 -15.06 -17.09 16.12
N GLN A 647 -15.39 -16.30 15.09
CA GLN A 647 -16.75 -16.17 14.59
C GLN A 647 -17.36 -17.51 14.19
N TYR A 648 -16.60 -18.35 13.49
CA TYR A 648 -17.05 -19.66 13.07
C TYR A 648 -17.31 -20.57 14.28
N PHE A 649 -16.36 -20.67 15.21
CA PHE A 649 -16.50 -21.51 16.41
C PHE A 649 -17.71 -21.07 17.26
N LEU A 650 -17.93 -19.77 17.44
CA LEU A 650 -19.12 -19.24 18.13
C LEU A 650 -20.42 -19.65 17.42
N GLY A 651 -20.43 -19.62 16.08
CA GLY A 651 -21.55 -20.11 15.28
C GLY A 651 -21.81 -21.62 15.40
N GLN A 652 -20.84 -22.39 15.89
CA GLN A 652 -20.93 -23.84 16.14
C GLN A 652 -21.17 -24.18 17.62
N GLY A 653 -21.54 -23.20 18.45
CA GLY A 653 -21.88 -23.43 19.86
C GLY A 653 -20.71 -23.39 20.84
N TYR A 654 -19.51 -22.93 20.43
CA TYR A 654 -18.51 -22.45 21.39
C TYR A 654 -18.92 -21.08 21.94
N THR A 655 -18.32 -20.69 23.06
CA THR A 655 -18.46 -19.35 23.65
C THR A 655 -17.08 -18.75 23.87
N LEU A 656 -16.99 -17.44 24.16
CA LEU A 656 -15.71 -16.81 24.51
C LEU A 656 -15.12 -17.35 25.83
N ALA A 657 -15.90 -18.05 26.65
CA ALA A 657 -15.36 -18.79 27.78
C ALA A 657 -14.49 -19.97 27.34
N HIS A 658 -14.63 -20.46 26.11
CA HIS A 658 -13.87 -21.59 25.57
C HIS A 658 -12.72 -21.17 24.65
N LEU A 659 -12.67 -19.91 24.20
CA LEU A 659 -11.76 -19.45 23.14
C LEU A 659 -10.84 -18.35 23.67
N TYR A 660 -9.52 -18.54 23.54
CA TYR A 660 -8.53 -17.66 24.17
C TYR A 660 -7.41 -17.27 23.21
N GLY A 661 -7.05 -15.99 23.19
CA GLY A 661 -5.88 -15.52 22.45
C GLY A 661 -5.31 -14.22 23.01
N THR A 662 -3.99 -14.09 22.97
CA THR A 662 -3.27 -12.86 23.31
C THR A 662 -2.20 -12.57 22.27
N SER A 663 -1.97 -11.29 21.98
CA SER A 663 -0.96 -10.88 21.02
C SER A 663 0.43 -10.92 21.66
N TRP A 664 1.40 -11.55 20.98
CA TRP A 664 2.77 -11.70 21.51
C TRP A 664 3.79 -10.72 20.95
N GLY A 665 3.51 -10.10 19.80
CA GLY A 665 4.33 -9.05 19.20
C GLY A 665 3.54 -7.80 18.86
N ASP A 666 4.10 -6.93 18.03
CA ASP A 666 3.39 -5.79 17.43
C ASP A 666 2.89 -6.15 16.01
N THR A 667 2.00 -5.31 15.46
CA THR A 667 1.32 -5.55 14.16
C THR A 667 2.07 -4.95 12.95
N ASN A 668 3.35 -4.61 13.11
CA ASN A 668 4.17 -3.98 12.07
C ASN A 668 4.89 -5.02 11.23
N THR A 669 4.42 -5.19 9.98
CA THR A 669 5.02 -6.10 9.01
C THR A 669 6.43 -5.68 8.57
N THR A 670 6.81 -4.40 8.69
CA THR A 670 8.18 -3.98 8.33
C THR A 670 9.23 -4.40 9.35
N ALA A 671 8.81 -4.73 10.58
CA ALA A 671 9.68 -5.23 11.64
C ALA A 671 9.67 -6.77 11.71
N ALA A 672 8.99 -7.46 10.79
CA ALA A 672 8.91 -8.92 10.77
C ALA A 672 10.28 -9.60 10.75
N VAL A 673 11.22 -9.02 10.01
CA VAL A 673 12.60 -9.54 9.87
C VAL A 673 13.43 -9.43 11.15
N GLU A 674 13.01 -8.58 12.09
CA GLU A 674 13.68 -8.31 13.36
C GLU A 674 13.23 -9.28 14.47
N ARG A 675 12.28 -10.18 14.21
CA ARG A 675 11.70 -11.07 15.24
C ARG A 675 12.20 -12.51 15.12
N ASP A 676 12.71 -13.02 16.23
CA ASP A 676 13.19 -14.38 16.46
C ASP A 676 12.42 -15.03 17.62
N HIS A 677 12.82 -16.22 18.05
CA HIS A 677 12.17 -16.94 19.15
C HIS A 677 12.87 -16.66 20.47
N ASP A 678 12.60 -15.48 21.04
CA ASP A 678 13.21 -15.02 22.30
C ASP A 678 12.58 -15.61 23.57
N CYS A 679 13.30 -15.46 24.69
CA CYS A 679 12.91 -16.00 25.98
C CYS A 679 11.67 -15.33 26.56
N VAL A 680 11.63 -14.00 26.56
CA VAL A 680 10.52 -13.21 27.13
C VAL A 680 9.19 -13.58 26.47
N THR A 681 9.18 -13.73 25.15
CA THR A 681 8.00 -14.03 24.35
C THR A 681 7.48 -15.43 24.60
N VAL A 682 8.35 -16.45 24.49
CA VAL A 682 7.92 -17.85 24.68
C VAL A 682 7.52 -18.11 26.13
N TYR A 683 8.25 -17.57 27.10
CA TYR A 683 7.90 -17.70 28.52
C TYR A 683 6.57 -17.02 28.84
N ARG A 684 6.32 -15.83 28.30
CA ARG A 684 5.05 -15.12 28.44
C ARG A 684 3.88 -15.92 27.86
N LEU A 685 4.04 -16.49 26.66
CA LEU A 685 3.03 -17.34 26.04
C LEU A 685 2.80 -18.65 26.81
N ARG A 686 3.86 -19.23 27.37
CA ARG A 686 3.76 -20.40 28.24
C ARG A 686 2.91 -20.12 29.47
N LYS A 687 3.15 -18.99 30.12
CA LYS A 687 2.37 -18.55 31.28
C LYS A 687 0.91 -18.26 30.91
N PHE A 688 0.63 -17.87 29.67
CA PHE A 688 -0.74 -17.69 29.20
C PHE A 688 -1.49 -19.03 29.11
N VAL A 689 -0.85 -20.08 28.58
CA VAL A 689 -1.45 -21.42 28.53
C VAL A 689 -1.72 -21.95 29.94
N GLU A 690 -0.76 -21.80 30.86
CA GLU A 690 -0.93 -22.19 32.27
C GLU A 690 -2.08 -21.42 32.93
N ALA A 691 -2.17 -20.11 32.70
CA ALA A 691 -3.23 -19.26 33.23
C ALA A 691 -4.62 -19.66 32.70
N VAL A 692 -4.75 -19.98 31.40
CA VAL A 692 -6.02 -20.45 30.83
C VAL A 692 -6.44 -21.78 31.45
N MET A 693 -5.51 -22.72 31.62
CA MET A 693 -5.80 -24.00 32.28
C MET A 693 -6.26 -23.82 33.73
N GLU A 694 -5.55 -22.97 34.49
CA GLU A 694 -5.86 -22.71 35.89
C GLU A 694 -7.19 -21.95 36.04
N TYR A 695 -7.45 -20.97 35.19
CA TYR A 695 -8.70 -20.19 35.17
C TYR A 695 -9.93 -21.03 34.82
N THR A 696 -9.80 -21.96 33.89
CA THR A 696 -10.90 -22.82 33.42
C THR A 696 -11.05 -24.09 34.26
N GLY A 697 -10.01 -24.49 35.00
CA GLY A 697 -9.94 -25.80 35.66
C GLY A 697 -9.88 -26.97 34.67
N ALA A 698 -9.67 -26.71 33.37
CA ALA A 698 -9.67 -27.75 32.35
C ALA A 698 -8.46 -28.68 32.50
N LYS A 699 -8.70 -29.99 32.37
CA LYS A 699 -7.62 -31.00 32.41
C LYS A 699 -6.73 -30.92 31.17
N GLN A 700 -7.29 -30.51 30.04
CA GLN A 700 -6.60 -30.40 28.77
C GLN A 700 -7.02 -29.14 28.00
N VAL A 701 -6.20 -28.75 27.02
CA VAL A 701 -6.48 -27.67 26.08
C VAL A 701 -6.20 -28.09 24.64
N ASN A 702 -6.80 -27.38 23.70
CA ASN A 702 -6.50 -27.45 22.27
C ASN A 702 -5.74 -26.19 21.86
N ILE A 703 -4.80 -26.31 20.92
CA ILE A 703 -4.01 -25.19 20.41
C ILE A 703 -4.15 -25.12 18.90
N ILE A 704 -4.56 -23.96 18.39
CA ILE A 704 -4.55 -23.63 16.96
C ILE A 704 -3.52 -22.54 16.73
N SER A 705 -2.62 -22.76 15.78
CA SER A 705 -1.45 -21.90 15.56
C SER A 705 -1.23 -21.63 14.08
N HIS A 706 -0.72 -20.44 13.74
CA HIS A 706 -0.45 -20.04 12.35
C HIS A 706 0.95 -19.46 12.19
N SER A 707 1.62 -19.77 11.07
CA SER A 707 2.91 -19.20 10.70
C SER A 707 3.96 -19.40 11.81
N MET A 708 4.72 -18.36 12.18
CA MET A 708 5.66 -18.38 13.31
C MET A 708 4.98 -18.74 14.67
N GLY A 709 3.67 -18.55 14.79
CA GLY A 709 2.90 -19.01 15.95
C GLY A 709 2.97 -20.53 16.15
N VAL A 710 3.19 -21.31 15.10
CA VAL A 710 3.31 -22.78 15.17
C VAL A 710 4.58 -23.19 15.91
N THR A 711 5.72 -22.61 15.55
CA THR A 711 7.01 -22.90 16.19
C THR A 711 7.05 -22.39 17.63
N LEU A 712 6.45 -21.22 17.90
CA LEU A 712 6.25 -20.70 19.27
C LEU A 712 5.38 -21.65 20.10
N ALA A 713 4.22 -22.07 19.59
CA ALA A 713 3.32 -22.99 20.28
C ALA A 713 4.00 -24.32 20.61
N ARG A 714 4.76 -24.89 19.66
CA ARG A 714 5.54 -26.12 19.89
C ARG A 714 6.54 -25.95 21.02
N LYS A 715 7.27 -24.82 21.09
CA LYS A 715 8.23 -24.60 22.18
C LYS A 715 7.54 -24.37 23.52
N VAL A 716 6.42 -23.63 23.54
CA VAL A 716 5.58 -23.47 24.74
C VAL A 716 5.17 -24.83 25.31
N ILE A 717 4.79 -25.75 24.45
CA ILE A 717 4.33 -27.09 24.84
C ILE A 717 5.48 -27.97 25.28
N LEU A 718 6.53 -28.09 24.47
CA LEU A 718 7.68 -28.96 24.76
C LEU A 718 8.51 -28.45 25.95
N GLY A 719 8.49 -27.14 26.19
CA GLY A 719 9.23 -26.53 27.29
C GLY A 719 10.74 -26.61 27.09
N GLY A 720 11.46 -26.86 28.18
CA GLY A 720 12.92 -26.87 28.22
C GLY A 720 13.51 -25.47 28.21
N TYR A 721 14.76 -25.36 27.77
CA TYR A 721 15.49 -24.09 27.77
C TYR A 721 15.44 -23.40 26.41
N ILE A 722 15.47 -22.07 26.41
CA ILE A 722 15.85 -21.24 25.27
C ILE A 722 17.08 -20.46 25.69
N THR A 723 18.05 -20.36 24.79
CA THR A 723 19.15 -19.40 24.88
C THR A 723 18.99 -18.46 23.69
N ALA A 724 18.87 -17.18 23.96
CA ALA A 724 18.67 -16.11 22.97
C ALA A 724 19.39 -14.84 23.47
N ASP A 725 19.36 -13.78 22.65
CA ASP A 725 20.01 -12.49 22.97
C ASP A 725 19.48 -11.85 24.26
N ASP A 726 18.23 -12.13 24.64
CA ASP A 726 17.60 -11.67 25.89
C ASP A 726 17.90 -12.57 27.11
N GLY A 727 18.70 -13.62 26.92
CA GLY A 727 19.24 -14.47 27.98
C GLY A 727 18.90 -15.96 27.82
N THR A 728 19.12 -16.72 28.89
CA THR A 728 18.70 -18.13 28.97
C THR A 728 17.55 -18.28 29.95
N CYS A 729 16.45 -18.87 29.51
CA CYS A 729 15.26 -19.07 30.32
C CYS A 729 14.78 -20.53 30.25
N ASN A 730 14.27 -21.02 31.37
CA ASN A 730 13.59 -22.29 31.44
C ASN A 730 12.08 -22.06 31.21
N ILE A 731 11.57 -22.51 30.07
CA ILE A 731 10.15 -22.44 29.72
C ILE A 731 9.32 -23.38 30.61
N GLY A 732 9.94 -24.40 31.20
CA GLY A 732 9.30 -25.33 32.13
C GLY A 732 9.21 -26.74 31.58
N LYS A 733 8.52 -27.62 32.31
CA LYS A 733 8.34 -29.02 31.92
C LYS A 733 7.37 -29.15 30.72
N PRO A 734 7.48 -30.21 29.90
CA PRO A 734 6.55 -30.45 28.81
C PRO A 734 5.07 -30.45 29.27
N LEU A 735 4.19 -29.82 28.50
CA LEU A 735 2.72 -29.85 28.65
C LEU A 735 2.05 -30.92 27.80
N ALA A 736 2.81 -31.83 27.18
CA ALA A 736 2.27 -32.80 26.23
C ALA A 736 1.03 -33.57 26.73
N SER A 737 1.03 -33.99 28.00
CA SER A 737 -0.11 -34.69 28.62
C SER A 737 -1.34 -33.80 28.85
N LYS A 738 -1.15 -32.48 28.82
CA LYS A 738 -2.16 -31.44 29.02
C LYS A 738 -2.66 -30.82 27.71
N VAL A 739 -2.09 -31.19 26.56
CA VAL A 739 -2.53 -30.71 25.25
C VAL A 739 -3.19 -31.86 24.49
N ARG A 740 -4.50 -31.72 24.26
CA ARG A 740 -5.29 -32.71 23.52
C ARG A 740 -4.97 -32.64 22.03
N VAL A 741 -5.08 -31.45 21.43
CA VAL A 741 -4.82 -31.22 20.01
C VAL A 741 -3.87 -30.05 19.82
N ILE A 742 -2.88 -30.19 18.94
CA ILE A 742 -2.22 -29.06 18.29
C ILE A 742 -2.50 -29.10 16.78
N LEU A 743 -3.00 -27.97 16.26
CA LEU A 743 -3.15 -27.71 14.84
C LEU A 743 -2.16 -26.62 14.41
N GLY A 744 -1.22 -26.97 13.53
CA GLY A 744 -0.31 -26.03 12.89
C GLY A 744 -0.76 -25.66 11.49
N ILE A 745 -0.93 -24.36 11.22
CA ILE A 745 -1.32 -23.83 9.91
C ILE A 745 -0.14 -23.05 9.32
N ALA A 746 0.41 -23.50 8.20
CA ALA A 746 1.50 -22.84 7.48
C ALA A 746 2.73 -22.51 8.36
N GLY A 747 3.09 -23.39 9.29
CA GLY A 747 4.28 -23.23 10.15
C GLY A 747 5.59 -23.44 9.39
N ALA A 748 6.70 -22.92 9.89
CA ALA A 748 8.04 -23.15 9.32
C ALA A 748 8.86 -24.08 10.22
N ASN A 749 8.37 -25.31 10.44
CA ASN A 749 8.97 -26.26 11.38
C ASN A 749 10.36 -26.75 10.95
N PHE A 750 10.67 -26.68 9.66
CA PHE A 750 11.98 -27.00 9.09
C PHE A 750 12.69 -25.76 8.53
N GLY A 751 12.22 -24.56 8.88
CA GLY A 751 12.77 -23.28 8.44
C GLY A 751 12.13 -22.76 7.14
N LEU A 752 12.68 -21.66 6.62
CA LEU A 752 12.22 -21.01 5.40
C LEU A 752 13.33 -20.98 4.35
N CYS A 753 13.06 -21.38 3.10
CA CYS A 753 14.07 -21.29 2.05
C CYS A 753 14.52 -19.84 1.78
N ALA A 754 13.66 -18.86 2.04
CA ALA A 754 14.02 -17.44 2.03
C ALA A 754 15.07 -17.04 3.08
N CYS A 755 15.29 -17.89 4.10
CA CYS A 755 16.31 -17.72 5.14
C CYS A 755 17.57 -18.57 4.88
N VAL A 756 17.76 -19.16 3.70
CA VAL A 756 18.99 -19.90 3.37
C VAL A 756 20.19 -18.95 3.31
N GLY A 757 21.24 -19.32 4.04
CA GLY A 757 22.53 -18.62 4.09
C GLY A 757 22.74 -17.91 5.42
N HIS A 758 23.78 -18.32 6.14
CA HIS A 758 24.09 -17.85 7.50
C HIS A 758 24.19 -16.31 7.61
N TRP A 759 24.69 -15.62 6.57
CA TRP A 759 24.83 -14.16 6.56
C TRP A 759 23.49 -13.39 6.64
N LEU A 760 22.38 -13.98 6.20
CA LEU A 760 21.05 -13.35 6.35
C LEU A 760 20.68 -13.20 7.82
N GLY A 761 21.03 -14.18 8.65
CA GLY A 761 20.79 -14.18 10.10
C GLY A 761 21.49 -13.04 10.84
N VAL A 762 22.64 -12.57 10.35
CA VAL A 762 23.37 -11.41 10.91
C VAL A 762 22.58 -10.12 10.73
N THR A 763 21.78 -10.02 9.66
CA THR A 763 21.05 -8.79 9.32
C THR A 763 19.58 -8.86 9.72
N TRP A 764 19.00 -10.06 9.68
CA TRP A 764 17.61 -10.36 9.95
C TRP A 764 17.53 -11.48 11.00
N PRO A 765 17.35 -11.13 12.29
CA PRO A 765 17.22 -12.10 13.38
C PRO A 765 16.24 -13.25 13.09
N THR A 766 15.15 -12.98 12.37
CA THR A 766 14.18 -14.02 11.98
C THR A 766 14.78 -15.19 11.18
N CYS A 767 15.93 -14.98 10.52
CA CYS A 767 16.63 -15.96 9.71
C CYS A 767 17.94 -16.46 10.35
N ASN A 768 18.20 -16.16 11.63
CA ASN A 768 19.40 -16.64 12.30
C ASN A 768 19.34 -18.17 12.58
N ASP A 769 20.52 -18.76 12.79
CA ASP A 769 20.76 -20.18 13.00
C ASP A 769 20.73 -20.61 14.48
N ASP A 770 20.48 -19.67 15.41
CA ASP A 770 20.28 -20.00 16.82
C ASP A 770 18.78 -20.15 17.13
N ASN A 771 18.03 -19.04 17.16
CA ASN A 771 16.62 -18.97 17.50
C ASN A 771 15.73 -18.44 16.35
N GLY A 772 16.23 -18.40 15.12
CA GLY A 772 15.48 -18.01 13.92
C GLY A 772 14.91 -19.21 13.13
N LEU A 773 14.45 -18.94 11.91
CA LEU A 773 13.86 -19.89 10.95
C LEU A 773 14.85 -20.33 9.86
N TRP A 774 16.14 -20.36 10.19
CA TRP A 774 17.17 -20.84 9.28
C TRP A 774 16.95 -22.33 8.93
N PRO A 775 16.85 -22.68 7.63
CA PRO A 775 16.53 -24.04 7.18
C PRO A 775 17.76 -24.94 7.05
N GLY A 776 18.95 -24.48 7.42
CA GLY A 776 20.21 -25.18 7.14
C GLY A 776 20.73 -24.95 5.71
N GLU A 777 22.01 -25.29 5.50
CA GLU A 777 22.68 -25.19 4.19
C GLU A 777 23.51 -26.44 3.82
N THR A 778 23.49 -27.49 4.65
CA THR A 778 24.40 -28.64 4.56
C THR A 778 24.08 -29.63 3.45
N CYS A 779 22.87 -29.58 2.85
CA CYS A 779 22.52 -30.47 1.74
C CYS A 779 23.36 -30.20 0.48
N TYR A 780 23.83 -28.96 0.26
CA TYR A 780 24.67 -28.59 -0.89
C TYR A 780 25.60 -27.41 -0.56
N PRO A 781 26.77 -27.64 0.08
CA PRO A 781 27.65 -26.59 0.59
C PRO A 781 28.33 -25.72 -0.49
N THR A 782 28.15 -26.00 -1.79
CA THR A 782 28.82 -25.29 -2.89
C THR A 782 27.89 -24.59 -3.88
N ARG A 783 26.56 -24.54 -3.66
CA ARG A 783 25.62 -23.95 -4.65
C ARG A 783 24.59 -23.00 -4.03
N MET A 784 24.37 -21.89 -4.73
CA MET A 784 23.44 -20.80 -4.43
C MET A 784 22.01 -21.30 -4.14
N ASP A 785 21.41 -20.73 -3.08
CA ASP A 785 19.98 -20.48 -2.74
C ASP A 785 18.82 -21.21 -3.47
N GLY A 786 18.91 -21.49 -4.77
CA GLY A 786 17.83 -22.01 -5.60
C GLY A 786 17.48 -23.49 -5.45
N GLN A 787 18.09 -24.24 -4.52
CA GLN A 787 17.80 -25.68 -4.36
C GLN A 787 17.09 -26.08 -3.07
N CYS A 788 16.95 -25.19 -2.08
CA CYS A 788 16.26 -25.51 -0.82
C CYS A 788 14.81 -25.99 -1.06
N ALA A 789 14.14 -25.39 -2.04
CA ALA A 789 12.78 -25.72 -2.46
C ALA A 789 12.66 -27.00 -3.31
N THR A 790 13.77 -27.63 -3.69
CA THR A 790 13.75 -28.67 -4.74
C THR A 790 13.04 -29.93 -4.25
N PHE A 791 12.12 -30.43 -5.05
CA PHE A 791 11.49 -31.73 -4.86
C PHE A 791 11.18 -32.41 -6.21
N PRO A 792 11.52 -33.70 -6.39
CA PRO A 792 12.33 -34.53 -5.49
C PRO A 792 13.78 -34.04 -5.43
N LEU A 793 14.46 -34.28 -4.30
CA LEU A 793 15.87 -33.90 -4.17
C LEU A 793 16.75 -34.70 -5.15
N PRO A 794 17.76 -34.08 -5.81
CA PRO A 794 18.68 -34.78 -6.70
C PRO A 794 19.48 -35.89 -6.01
N SER A 795 19.74 -35.74 -4.71
CA SER A 795 20.39 -36.75 -3.86
C SER A 795 19.81 -36.69 -2.44
N PRO A 796 19.77 -37.81 -1.69
CA PRO A 796 19.32 -37.81 -0.30
C PRO A 796 20.13 -36.83 0.54
N CYS A 797 19.46 -35.95 1.28
CA CYS A 797 20.11 -35.07 2.24
C CYS A 797 20.13 -35.70 3.62
N ASN A 798 21.31 -36.17 4.05
CA ASN A 798 21.54 -36.74 5.37
C ASN A 798 22.29 -35.74 6.26
N GLY A 799 21.94 -35.67 7.55
CA GLY A 799 22.64 -34.80 8.51
C GLY A 799 22.31 -33.30 8.36
N LEU A 800 21.08 -32.98 7.96
CA LEU A 800 20.62 -31.60 7.89
C LEU A 800 20.42 -31.01 9.28
N THR A 801 21.01 -29.83 9.51
CA THR A 801 20.89 -29.07 10.75
C THR A 801 20.14 -27.78 10.46
N TYR A 802 19.00 -27.59 11.10
CA TYR A 802 18.24 -26.33 11.10
C TYR A 802 18.80 -25.38 12.17
N SER A 803 18.15 -24.23 12.39
CA SER A 803 18.48 -23.42 13.56
C SER A 803 18.42 -24.26 14.86
N LYS A 804 19.24 -23.93 15.85
CA LYS A 804 19.28 -24.65 17.13
C LYS A 804 17.89 -24.80 17.75
N PHE A 805 17.08 -23.75 17.69
CA PHE A 805 15.70 -23.76 18.15
C PHE A 805 14.82 -24.76 17.40
N LEU A 806 14.88 -24.80 16.07
CA LEU A 806 14.11 -25.77 15.28
C LEU A 806 14.62 -27.19 15.49
N MET A 807 15.93 -27.38 15.64
CA MET A 807 16.53 -28.66 15.98
C MET A 807 16.02 -29.17 17.33
N ASP A 808 16.01 -28.33 18.36
CA ASP A 808 15.44 -28.65 19.67
C ASP A 808 13.98 -29.10 19.57
N LEU A 809 13.17 -28.42 18.74
CA LEU A 809 11.77 -28.80 18.54
C LEU A 809 11.60 -30.13 17.81
N ASN A 810 12.42 -30.38 16.79
CA ASN A 810 12.29 -31.52 15.88
C ASN A 810 12.94 -32.80 16.41
N THR A 811 13.90 -32.68 17.34
CA THR A 811 14.59 -33.81 17.98
C THR A 811 14.03 -34.14 19.36
N ALA A 812 13.00 -33.43 19.82
CA ALA A 812 12.34 -33.70 21.08
C ALA A 812 11.81 -35.15 21.15
N ARG A 813 12.11 -35.84 22.25
CA ARG A 813 11.72 -37.24 22.47
C ARG A 813 10.24 -37.44 22.81
N SER A 814 9.54 -36.36 23.19
CA SER A 814 8.13 -36.41 23.57
C SER A 814 7.25 -35.76 22.50
N LYS A 815 6.15 -36.44 22.13
CA LYS A 815 5.10 -35.90 21.25
C LYS A 815 4.49 -34.64 21.90
N PRO A 816 4.32 -33.51 21.20
CA PRO A 816 3.80 -32.27 21.80
C PRO A 816 2.32 -32.34 22.22
N ALA A 817 1.50 -33.23 21.65
CA ALA A 817 0.10 -33.35 22.03
C ALA A 817 -0.37 -34.79 21.83
N GLN A 818 -1.55 -35.13 22.34
CA GLN A 818 -2.18 -36.42 22.04
C GLN A 818 -2.44 -36.56 20.54
N HIS A 819 -3.00 -35.51 19.92
CA HIS A 819 -3.23 -35.42 18.49
C HIS A 819 -2.53 -34.20 17.87
N ILE A 820 -1.89 -34.40 16.72
CA ILE A 820 -1.13 -33.40 15.98
C ILE A 820 -1.65 -33.35 14.55
N PHE A 821 -2.01 -32.18 14.07
CA PHE A 821 -2.42 -31.99 12.68
C PHE A 821 -1.68 -30.81 12.06
N SER A 822 -1.43 -30.92 10.76
CA SER A 822 -0.76 -29.88 9.99
C SER A 822 -1.57 -29.50 8.75
N MET A 823 -1.65 -28.21 8.47
CA MET A 823 -2.39 -27.65 7.33
C MET A 823 -1.50 -26.66 6.58
N TRP A 824 -1.45 -26.74 5.26
CA TRP A 824 -0.74 -25.74 4.44
C TRP A 824 -1.29 -25.66 3.02
N SER A 825 -0.84 -24.66 2.27
CA SER A 825 -1.19 -24.46 0.87
C SER A 825 0.06 -24.53 0.00
N MET A 826 -0.06 -25.15 -1.18
CA MET A 826 1.00 -25.15 -2.20
C MET A 826 1.17 -23.76 -2.84
N GLY A 827 0.13 -22.93 -2.78
CA GLY A 827 0.12 -21.55 -3.28
C GLY A 827 0.44 -20.48 -2.22
N ASP A 828 1.00 -20.89 -1.07
CA ASP A 828 1.38 -19.97 -0.01
C ASP A 828 2.43 -18.97 -0.51
N ASP A 829 2.10 -17.68 -0.49
CA ASP A 829 2.90 -16.58 -1.05
C ASP A 829 4.03 -16.09 -0.12
N LEU A 830 4.09 -16.58 1.12
CA LEU A 830 5.12 -16.24 2.10
C LEU A 830 6.07 -17.39 2.36
N ILE A 831 5.54 -18.58 2.63
CA ILE A 831 6.37 -19.79 2.73
C ILE A 831 6.97 -20.09 1.35
N GLY A 832 6.18 -19.87 0.28
CA GLY A 832 6.61 -20.06 -1.09
C GLY A 832 6.88 -21.53 -1.44
N ASP A 833 7.47 -21.74 -2.62
CA ASP A 833 8.24 -22.96 -2.93
C ASP A 833 7.48 -24.28 -2.74
N GLY A 834 6.15 -24.28 -2.92
CA GLY A 834 5.31 -25.46 -2.71
C GLY A 834 5.38 -26.01 -1.29
N ASN A 835 5.72 -25.17 -0.31
CA ASN A 835 5.94 -25.54 1.09
C ASN A 835 7.18 -26.43 1.34
N MET A 836 8.12 -26.54 0.39
CA MET A 836 9.23 -27.48 0.50
C MET A 836 10.51 -26.86 1.07
N VAL A 837 11.14 -27.57 2.00
CA VAL A 837 12.48 -27.31 2.52
C VAL A 837 13.24 -28.62 2.51
N TRP A 838 14.30 -28.68 1.71
CA TRP A 838 15.16 -29.86 1.54
C TRP A 838 14.37 -31.16 1.33
N GLY A 839 13.40 -31.08 0.41
CA GLY A 839 12.55 -32.21 0.03
C GLY A 839 11.48 -32.59 1.05
N ARG A 840 11.23 -31.76 2.07
CA ARG A 840 10.23 -32.00 3.13
C ARG A 840 9.24 -30.82 3.24
N PRO A 841 7.95 -31.06 3.46
CA PRO A 841 7.00 -29.97 3.73
C PRO A 841 7.35 -29.26 5.04
N THR A 842 7.72 -27.98 4.99
CA THR A 842 8.13 -27.21 6.18
C THR A 842 7.00 -26.98 7.17
N SER A 843 5.75 -26.99 6.71
CA SER A 843 4.59 -26.81 7.59
C SER A 843 4.12 -28.06 8.29
N GLU A 844 4.67 -29.22 7.95
CA GLU A 844 4.42 -30.44 8.70
C GLU A 844 5.06 -30.35 10.09
N ILE A 845 4.26 -30.56 11.13
CA ILE A 845 4.75 -30.76 12.50
C ILE A 845 5.24 -32.22 12.59
N PRO A 846 6.46 -32.49 13.07
CA PRO A 846 6.89 -33.85 13.36
C PRO A 846 5.87 -34.61 14.22
N TYR A 847 5.61 -35.86 13.87
CA TYR A 847 4.58 -36.72 14.47
C TYR A 847 3.12 -36.31 14.15
N SER A 848 2.88 -35.58 13.06
CA SER A 848 1.53 -35.27 12.58
C SER A 848 0.73 -36.56 12.36
N ASP A 849 -0.46 -36.66 12.96
CA ASP A 849 -1.42 -37.76 12.76
C ASP A 849 -2.19 -37.59 11.44
N GLY A 850 -2.15 -36.39 10.83
CA GLY A 850 -2.73 -36.14 9.52
C GLY A 850 -2.41 -34.75 8.98
N ASN A 851 -2.39 -34.64 7.65
CA ASN A 851 -2.04 -33.41 6.95
C ASN A 851 -3.13 -33.03 5.94
N LYS A 852 -3.51 -31.75 5.87
CA LYS A 852 -4.39 -31.21 4.81
C LYS A 852 -3.62 -30.21 3.96
N VAL A 853 -3.60 -30.45 2.65
CA VAL A 853 -2.89 -29.63 1.68
C VAL A 853 -3.89 -28.94 0.74
N TYR A 854 -3.84 -27.61 0.67
CA TYR A 854 -4.62 -26.80 -0.27
C TYR A 854 -3.80 -26.45 -1.51
N ALA A 855 -4.49 -26.16 -2.61
CA ALA A 855 -3.81 -25.84 -3.87
C ALA A 855 -3.32 -24.38 -3.91
N ASN A 856 -4.21 -23.40 -3.69
CA ASN A 856 -4.01 -22.02 -4.15
C ASN A 856 -4.35 -20.94 -3.11
N TYR A 857 -4.34 -21.25 -1.82
CA TYR A 857 -4.50 -20.22 -0.79
C TYR A 857 -3.17 -19.51 -0.51
N SER A 858 -3.21 -18.18 -0.39
CA SER A 858 -2.09 -17.39 0.15
C SER A 858 -1.81 -17.75 1.61
N HIS A 859 -0.73 -17.22 2.16
CA HIS A 859 -0.30 -17.48 3.54
C HIS A 859 -1.39 -17.15 4.57
N MET A 860 -2.07 -16.02 4.37
CA MET A 860 -3.16 -15.58 5.26
C MET A 860 -4.47 -16.30 4.96
N GLU A 861 -4.79 -16.58 3.69
CA GLU A 861 -6.01 -17.31 3.32
C GLU A 861 -6.01 -18.75 3.85
N THR A 862 -4.85 -19.39 3.95
CA THR A 862 -4.71 -20.74 4.52
C THR A 862 -5.21 -20.79 5.98
N LYS A 863 -5.12 -19.67 6.71
CA LYS A 863 -5.74 -19.49 8.03
C LYS A 863 -7.20 -19.02 7.94
N LEU A 864 -7.48 -18.00 7.13
CA LEU A 864 -8.76 -17.28 7.16
C LEU A 864 -9.91 -18.05 6.50
N ASN A 865 -9.62 -18.84 5.48
CA ASN A 865 -10.63 -19.52 4.67
C ASN A 865 -10.88 -20.97 5.12
N THR A 866 -10.23 -21.43 6.19
CA THR A 866 -10.23 -22.84 6.63
C THR A 866 -10.80 -23.01 8.04
N ALA A 867 -11.58 -22.05 8.53
CA ALA A 867 -12.16 -22.10 9.88
C ALA A 867 -13.05 -23.34 10.12
N ALA A 868 -13.74 -23.82 9.07
CA ALA A 868 -14.51 -25.06 9.12
C ALA A 868 -13.63 -26.30 9.35
N ASP A 869 -12.52 -26.39 8.62
CA ASP A 869 -11.57 -27.49 8.75
C ASP A 869 -10.87 -27.46 10.12
N GLN A 870 -10.53 -26.26 10.60
CA GLN A 870 -10.00 -26.05 11.95
C GLN A 870 -10.97 -26.58 13.02
N PHE A 871 -12.26 -26.26 12.90
CA PHE A 871 -13.30 -26.73 13.82
C PHE A 871 -13.49 -28.26 13.74
N HIS A 872 -13.53 -28.83 12.53
CA HIS A 872 -13.63 -30.26 12.32
C HIS A 872 -12.48 -31.00 13.01
N ILE A 873 -11.24 -30.55 12.82
CA ILE A 873 -10.06 -31.16 13.44
C ILE A 873 -10.14 -31.12 14.98
N ILE A 874 -10.52 -29.98 15.56
CA ILE A 874 -10.61 -29.84 17.02
C ILE A 874 -11.69 -30.74 17.62
N THR A 875 -12.79 -30.99 16.90
CA THR A 875 -13.96 -31.72 17.41
C THR A 875 -13.97 -33.20 17.05
N GLN A 876 -13.50 -33.56 15.85
CA GLN A 876 -13.52 -34.92 15.29
C GLN A 876 -12.16 -35.62 15.35
N LEU A 877 -11.09 -34.92 15.73
CA LEU A 877 -9.73 -35.48 15.85
C LEU A 877 -9.26 -36.20 14.57
N SER A 878 -9.62 -35.65 13.42
CA SER A 878 -9.31 -36.18 12.09
C SER A 878 -9.23 -35.07 11.04
N ILE A 879 -8.59 -35.35 9.91
CA ILE A 879 -8.54 -34.44 8.76
C ILE A 879 -9.87 -34.52 7.98
N PRO A 880 -10.49 -33.38 7.59
CA PRO A 880 -11.73 -33.35 6.80
C PRO A 880 -11.52 -33.67 5.32
#